data_AF-A0A2N2MF35-F1
#
_entry.id   AF-A0A2N2MF35-F1
#
_cell.length_a   1.000
_cell.length_b   1.000
_cell.length_c   1.000
_cell.angle_alpha   90.00
_cell.angle_beta   90.00
_cell.angle_gamma   90.00
#
_symmetry.space_group_name_H-M   'P 1'
#
loop_
_entity.id
_entity.type
_entity.pdbx_description
1 polymer ?
#
loop_
_entity_poly.entity_id
_entity_poly.type
_entity_poly.pdbx_seq_one_letter_code
_entity_poly.pdbx_strand_id
1 'polypeptide(L)'
;MPRNQLEESIFEIRKKHPEAKHVVIFAPTLRWNSEMFQRPQQLARAMASRGALVFYIQPEKVWPPVFTEIEDRLIICQSPSDAFHVLSDAFVYVLTWNIPLLAYFSSPRVIYDYLDDLSTFNGDAQRLRRDHGDYLLKADIVMATAERLLTEANSLRADSLFVPNGVDYAHFSQALTEEPPLDLQPILEMGKPIIGYHGALARWFDYDLLKALAKKRQDLSFVLIGIDHDQTLQESGLLQESNVYWLGAKPYSELPGYVSRFDAGCIPFVVNDLTNSTSPIKLFEYFAAGKPVIISPMQESMRYPQALVASDLENWSQQIDQALLVSKDDQAPQNLQGIGLQNTWEKRADEILARMEEVSRQPRSLPWYMRLEPKNQRLQKIFRLIGRGIKVLRMSGFQGFAKGVYYKFYDIFARLRRSPLLRVPYALDDSYVPEDNSQVTLYTDQENIFPGYWPRKQLGAERTVARSAVTVIAACKNESDNAANWIHQLTSQTFKPAEILIVDTGSSDQTIEILKTAVKSQDIPIKIFNKPGINIATARNFAIETAQSPIIVSLDFGCTPPLDWLEKLTQPFWIDPKTEVAASWFRGVDTKRNESFFSGLGWPKLKDVSPQEYIPASRSLAFTKGAWAKAGGYPEWLTLTGEDTYFALELKRFCTHWAFVPDVVVDWRAPLNWVQFWRKAFYWSTGNGETGFNAWLYRMTLRQIGVSALAGLAGISILTYLFGLGEPLVAQLTIGAILGALTLIVILSWIKNRDPLFVPGMLGLRIAQTWGFLAGAKRKEAVTQRRLRQSKGLFFILAGIPIDDTGGGARCTQIALELLRQGYWVVYINRYPKWETQVASIKIAHPNLFLFELGSFYWDDFVKQYEPLLVSLPKFALVELPSIDFLPLITRIKQNGGKIIYEMIDDWNTSLGGDWYSQEVEQQIIDASQVLIGTAPILQDKLAELSHRPVKLFPNAVNNLLFNPERLYKRPADMPPAEWTASYIGALWGDWFDWELLTSLAARYPQASIVAIGDYRGQCPNPPANLTFLGLKPQLTLPAYLAHTDVAIIPWKVNQITQATSPLKVYEYLAMNRPVVAPNINPLQDIPGVFLAQDSEDFIRLVDAVRKDHLPLGSIKAFIHENSWRARVNQLQEWINI
;
A
#
# COMPACT_ATOMS: atom_id res chain seq x y z
N MET A 1 9.07 -1.69 34.90
CA MET A 1 8.15 -2.39 35.81
C MET A 1 7.87 -3.81 35.31
N PRO A 2 8.17 -4.89 36.06
CA PRO A 2 7.68 -6.23 35.73
C PRO A 2 6.15 -6.25 35.68
N ARG A 3 5.55 -7.06 34.80
CA ARG A 3 4.09 -7.19 34.63
C ARG A 3 3.37 -7.38 35.97
N ASN A 4 3.93 -8.16 36.87
CA ASN A 4 3.38 -8.41 38.21
C ASN A 4 3.21 -7.13 39.05
N GLN A 5 4.13 -6.16 38.95
CA GLN A 5 4.04 -4.89 39.70
C GLN A 5 2.96 -3.96 39.13
N LEU A 6 2.72 -4.03 37.82
CA LEU A 6 1.64 -3.30 37.15
C LEU A 6 0.28 -3.87 37.54
N GLU A 7 0.16 -5.20 37.53
CA GLU A 7 -1.01 -5.93 38.01
C GLU A 7 -1.30 -5.60 39.50
N GLU A 8 -0.27 -5.59 40.35
CA GLU A 8 -0.37 -5.15 41.75
C GLU A 8 -0.90 -3.71 41.86
N SER A 9 -0.41 -2.77 41.04
CA SER A 9 -0.87 -1.38 41.07
C SER A 9 -2.36 -1.25 40.73
N ILE A 10 -2.84 -2.03 39.75
CA ILE A 10 -4.25 -2.09 39.38
C ILE A 10 -5.09 -2.67 40.54
N PHE A 11 -4.60 -3.72 41.20
CA PHE A 11 -5.26 -4.30 42.38
C PHE A 11 -5.31 -3.33 43.56
N GLU A 12 -4.23 -2.59 43.82
CA GLU A 12 -4.19 -1.61 44.90
C GLU A 12 -5.17 -0.46 44.66
N ILE A 13 -5.29 0.02 43.41
CA ILE A 13 -6.33 1.01 43.05
C ILE A 13 -7.72 0.42 43.30
N ARG A 14 -7.98 -0.81 42.86
CA ARG A 14 -9.27 -1.46 43.13
C ARG A 14 -9.57 -1.62 44.62
N LYS A 15 -8.57 -1.96 45.44
CA LYS A 15 -8.72 -2.10 46.89
C LYS A 15 -9.07 -0.78 47.60
N LYS A 16 -8.69 0.37 47.02
CA LYS A 16 -9.06 1.70 47.55
C LYS A 16 -10.54 2.04 47.40
N HIS A 17 -11.26 1.37 46.49
CA HIS A 17 -12.67 1.61 46.21
C HIS A 17 -13.53 0.34 46.41
N PRO A 18 -13.56 -0.26 47.62
CA PRO A 18 -14.29 -1.49 47.89
C PRO A 18 -15.82 -1.36 47.73
N GLU A 19 -16.35 -0.13 47.79
CA GLU A 19 -17.76 0.21 47.63
C GLU A 19 -18.23 0.22 46.16
N ALA A 20 -17.31 0.26 45.20
CA ALA A 20 -17.65 0.29 43.78
C ALA A 20 -18.29 -1.03 43.34
N LYS A 21 -19.60 -1.00 43.08
CA LYS A 21 -20.38 -2.18 42.67
C LYS A 21 -19.97 -2.73 41.30
N HIS A 22 -19.48 -1.85 40.42
CA HIS A 22 -19.08 -2.18 39.06
C HIS A 22 -17.69 -1.63 38.77
N VAL A 23 -16.93 -2.38 37.98
CA VAL A 23 -15.65 -1.94 37.43
C VAL A 23 -15.78 -1.85 35.92
N VAL A 24 -15.44 -0.71 35.34
CA VAL A 24 -15.54 -0.45 33.89
C VAL A 24 -14.18 0.00 33.36
N ILE A 25 -13.76 -0.61 32.26
CA ILE A 25 -12.50 -0.34 31.59
C ILE A 25 -12.83 0.23 30.23
N PHE A 26 -12.58 1.51 30.03
CA PHE A 26 -12.66 2.12 28.71
C PHE A 26 -11.39 1.76 27.96
N ALA A 27 -11.53 0.91 26.94
CA ALA A 27 -10.43 0.59 26.04
C ALA A 27 -9.88 1.88 25.38
N PRO A 28 -8.63 1.89 24.91
CA PRO A 28 -8.02 3.06 24.26
C PRO A 28 -8.96 3.73 23.24
N THR A 29 -9.37 4.97 23.53
CA THR A 29 -10.25 5.78 22.66
C THR A 29 -9.66 7.15 22.39
N LEU A 30 -10.01 8.16 23.17
CA LEU A 30 -9.57 9.54 23.02
C LEU A 30 -8.59 9.90 24.14
N ARG A 31 -7.76 10.93 23.92
CA ARG A 31 -7.00 11.54 25.03
C ARG A 31 -7.98 12.23 25.99
N TRP A 32 -7.67 12.22 27.28
CA TRP A 32 -8.48 12.90 28.28
C TRP A 32 -8.45 14.42 28.07
N ASN A 33 -7.24 14.97 27.93
CA ASN A 33 -6.98 16.38 27.62
C ASN A 33 -6.95 16.64 26.10
N SER A 34 -7.91 16.07 25.38
CA SER A 34 -8.07 16.30 23.94
C SER A 34 -8.63 17.70 23.68
N GLU A 35 -8.37 18.26 22.49
CA GLU A 35 -8.97 19.52 22.02
C GLU A 35 -10.51 19.46 21.96
N MET A 36 -11.08 18.24 21.96
CA MET A 36 -12.51 18.00 22.08
C MET A 36 -12.82 17.01 23.21
N PHE A 37 -13.77 17.37 24.06
CA PHE A 37 -14.34 16.49 25.09
C PHE A 37 -15.63 15.84 24.57
N GLN A 38 -15.64 14.51 24.48
CA GLN A 38 -16.64 13.75 23.73
C GLN A 38 -17.33 12.68 24.60
N ARG A 39 -18.23 11.91 23.99
CA ARG A 39 -19.04 10.88 24.65
C ARG A 39 -18.23 9.91 25.54
N PRO A 40 -17.08 9.33 25.13
CA PRO A 40 -16.37 8.37 25.98
C PRO A 40 -15.88 9.00 27.30
N GLN A 41 -15.35 10.23 27.26
CA GLN A 41 -14.93 10.93 28.48
C GLN A 41 -16.12 11.29 29.37
N GLN A 42 -17.21 11.78 28.75
CA GLN A 42 -18.44 12.13 29.46
C GLN A 42 -19.10 10.93 30.16
N LEU A 43 -19.21 9.80 29.46
CA LEU A 43 -19.74 8.57 30.04
C LEU A 43 -18.82 7.99 31.12
N ALA A 44 -17.51 8.05 30.94
CA ALA A 44 -16.56 7.62 31.96
C ALA A 44 -16.74 8.42 33.27
N ARG A 45 -16.81 9.75 33.16
CA ARG A 45 -17.10 10.65 34.30
C ARG A 45 -18.46 10.34 34.93
N ALA A 46 -19.51 10.22 34.13
CA ALA A 46 -20.86 9.95 34.63
C ALA A 46 -20.98 8.56 35.30
N MET A 47 -20.34 7.52 34.76
CA MET A 47 -20.34 6.20 35.40
C MET A 47 -19.60 6.24 36.75
N ALA A 48 -18.48 6.97 36.82
CA ALA A 48 -17.74 7.14 38.06
C ALA A 48 -18.58 7.86 39.13
N SER A 49 -19.21 8.99 38.78
CA SER A 49 -20.08 9.75 39.69
C SER A 49 -21.30 8.94 40.17
N ARG A 50 -21.73 7.93 39.40
CA ARG A 50 -22.86 7.04 39.71
C ARG A 50 -22.50 5.72 40.39
N GLY A 51 -21.24 5.51 40.80
CA GLY A 51 -20.89 4.35 41.65
C GLY A 51 -19.89 3.37 41.06
N ALA A 52 -19.51 3.50 39.78
CA ALA A 52 -18.57 2.58 39.15
C ALA A 52 -17.12 3.01 39.38
N LEU A 53 -16.21 2.04 39.51
CA LEU A 53 -14.77 2.29 39.38
C LEU A 53 -14.40 2.25 37.90
N VAL A 54 -13.93 3.38 37.37
CA VAL A 54 -13.64 3.55 35.95
C VAL A 54 -12.14 3.65 35.71
N PHE A 55 -11.62 2.74 34.89
CA PHE A 55 -10.28 2.82 34.31
C PHE A 55 -10.39 3.32 32.87
N TYR A 56 -9.96 4.55 32.63
CA TYR A 56 -9.95 5.15 31.30
C TYR A 56 -8.55 5.04 30.68
N ILE A 57 -8.38 4.11 29.75
CA ILE A 57 -7.08 3.88 29.11
C ILE A 57 -6.90 4.89 27.98
N GLN A 58 -5.83 5.70 28.06
CA GLN A 58 -5.47 6.63 26.99
C GLN A 58 -4.74 5.90 25.85
N PRO A 59 -4.82 6.41 24.59
CA PRO A 59 -4.06 5.87 23.48
C PRO A 59 -2.53 5.91 23.69
N GLU A 60 -2.07 6.93 24.40
CA GLU A 60 -0.67 7.13 24.75
C GLU A 60 -0.27 6.23 25.90
N LYS A 61 0.84 5.52 25.72
CA LYS A 61 1.41 4.64 26.73
C LYS A 61 2.70 5.28 27.20
N VAL A 62 2.84 5.45 28.51
CA VAL A 62 4.09 5.94 29.12
C VAL A 62 4.71 4.81 29.93
N TRP A 63 6.03 4.88 30.12
CA TRP A 63 6.74 3.95 30.96
C TRP A 63 7.63 4.71 31.96
N PRO A 64 7.54 4.43 33.27
CA PRO A 64 6.64 3.47 33.92
C PRO A 64 5.16 3.86 33.74
N PRO A 65 4.23 2.88 33.77
CA PRO A 65 2.82 3.17 33.58
C PRO A 65 2.29 4.12 34.65
N VAL A 66 1.50 5.10 34.24
CA VAL A 66 0.94 6.11 35.13
C VAL A 66 -0.57 5.87 35.29
N PHE A 67 -1.02 5.89 36.54
CA PHE A 67 -2.42 5.87 36.93
C PHE A 67 -2.72 7.13 37.72
N THR A 68 -3.57 7.99 37.18
CA THR A 68 -3.94 9.26 37.82
C THR A 68 -5.42 9.25 38.13
N GLU A 69 -5.77 9.30 39.41
CA GLU A 69 -7.15 9.56 39.82
C GLU A 69 -7.41 11.05 39.67
N ILE A 70 -8.31 11.41 38.75
CA ILE A 70 -8.63 12.81 38.45
C ILE A 70 -9.91 13.27 39.12
N GLU A 71 -10.81 12.32 39.42
CA GLU A 71 -12.07 12.48 40.13
C GLU A 71 -12.32 11.17 40.91
N ASP A 72 -13.17 11.21 41.94
CA ASP A 72 -13.48 10.03 42.75
C ASP A 72 -13.89 8.86 41.85
N ARG A 73 -13.15 7.74 41.95
CA ARG A 73 -13.38 6.50 41.19
C ARG A 73 -13.12 6.61 39.67
N LEU A 74 -12.47 7.66 39.19
CA LEU A 74 -12.11 7.85 37.78
C LEU A 74 -10.59 7.92 37.60
N ILE A 75 -10.04 6.85 37.03
CA ILE A 75 -8.59 6.62 36.91
C ILE A 75 -8.17 6.72 35.45
N ILE A 76 -7.38 7.73 35.13
CA ILE A 76 -6.74 7.87 33.82
C ILE A 76 -5.49 7.00 33.78
N CYS A 77 -5.44 6.10 32.79
CA CYS A 77 -4.42 5.06 32.69
C CYS A 77 -3.59 5.26 31.42
N GLN A 78 -2.30 5.52 31.58
CA GLN A 78 -1.32 5.49 30.48
C GLN A 78 -0.50 4.19 30.58
N SER A 79 -1.13 3.07 30.24
CA SER A 79 -0.58 1.73 30.48
C SER A 79 -0.97 0.73 29.37
N PRO A 80 -0.22 -0.38 29.21
CA PRO A 80 -0.63 -1.46 28.31
C PRO A 80 -1.99 -2.05 28.67
N SER A 81 -2.88 -2.21 27.69
CA SER A 81 -4.26 -2.70 27.91
C SER A 81 -4.32 -4.15 28.39
N ASP A 82 -3.33 -4.98 28.06
CA ASP A 82 -3.25 -6.37 28.49
C ASP A 82 -3.06 -6.50 30.00
N ALA A 83 -2.50 -5.50 30.69
CA ALA A 83 -2.35 -5.53 32.14
C ALA A 83 -3.68 -5.65 32.91
N PHE A 84 -4.77 -5.18 32.31
CA PHE A 84 -6.09 -5.17 32.93
C PHE A 84 -6.82 -6.51 32.91
N HIS A 85 -6.26 -7.55 32.29
CA HIS A 85 -6.81 -8.91 32.33
C HIS A 85 -7.01 -9.45 33.76
N VAL A 86 -6.31 -8.91 34.75
CA VAL A 86 -6.46 -9.26 36.18
C VAL A 86 -7.81 -8.85 36.78
N LEU A 87 -8.51 -7.91 36.14
CA LEU A 87 -9.85 -7.49 36.54
C LEU A 87 -10.91 -8.32 35.81
N SER A 88 -10.96 -9.62 36.10
CA SER A 88 -11.80 -10.58 35.38
C SER A 88 -13.32 -10.31 35.47
N ASP A 89 -13.77 -9.51 36.43
CA ASP A 89 -15.17 -9.14 36.63
C ASP A 89 -15.55 -7.79 36.02
N ALA A 90 -14.57 -7.04 35.48
CA ALA A 90 -14.79 -5.74 34.88
C ALA A 90 -15.52 -5.85 33.53
N PHE A 91 -16.29 -4.82 33.21
CA PHE A 91 -16.80 -4.60 31.87
C PHE A 91 -15.80 -3.79 31.06
N VAL A 92 -15.50 -4.22 29.84
CA VAL A 92 -14.69 -3.49 28.88
C VAL A 92 -15.62 -2.73 27.94
N TYR A 93 -15.57 -1.40 28.03
CA TYR A 93 -16.27 -0.49 27.14
C TYR A 93 -15.46 -0.31 25.85
N VAL A 94 -16.10 -0.58 24.71
CA VAL A 94 -15.50 -0.50 23.38
C VAL A 94 -16.39 0.26 22.40
N LEU A 95 -15.72 0.96 21.49
CA LEU A 95 -16.27 1.62 20.31
C LEU A 95 -15.90 0.80 19.07
N THR A 96 -16.62 0.98 17.97
CA THR A 96 -16.47 0.20 16.73
C THR A 96 -15.01 -0.02 16.30
N TRP A 97 -14.15 1.00 16.39
CA TRP A 97 -12.77 0.93 15.92
C TRP A 97 -11.77 0.30 16.91
N ASN A 98 -12.10 0.23 18.20
CA ASN A 98 -11.18 -0.31 19.22
C ASN A 98 -11.58 -1.70 19.73
N ILE A 99 -12.62 -2.31 19.17
CA ILE A 99 -13.02 -3.70 19.48
C ILE A 99 -11.90 -4.73 19.29
N PRO A 100 -11.00 -4.63 18.27
CA PRO A 100 -9.89 -5.59 18.17
C PRO A 100 -9.00 -5.69 19.42
N LEU A 101 -9.00 -4.66 20.27
CA LEU A 101 -8.28 -4.66 21.55
C LEU A 101 -8.86 -5.65 22.57
N LEU A 102 -10.08 -6.17 22.36
CA LEU A 102 -10.64 -7.24 23.18
C LEU A 102 -9.79 -8.51 23.17
N ALA A 103 -8.94 -8.72 22.14
CA ALA A 103 -8.01 -9.84 22.06
C ALA A 103 -7.00 -9.90 23.22
N TYR A 104 -6.77 -8.78 23.92
CA TYR A 104 -5.88 -8.70 25.07
C TYR A 104 -6.53 -9.20 26.38
N PHE A 105 -7.84 -9.46 26.38
CA PHE A 105 -8.59 -9.87 27.56
C PHE A 105 -9.01 -11.34 27.42
N SER A 106 -8.80 -12.14 28.47
CA SER A 106 -8.97 -13.59 28.39
C SER A 106 -10.43 -14.08 28.38
N SER A 107 -11.42 -13.21 28.66
CA SER A 107 -12.88 -13.37 28.46
C SER A 107 -13.61 -12.14 29.02
N PRO A 108 -13.48 -10.95 28.40
CA PRO A 108 -14.05 -9.72 28.96
C PRO A 108 -15.57 -9.73 28.89
N ARG A 109 -16.22 -9.13 29.88
CA ARG A 109 -17.61 -8.69 29.72
C ARG A 109 -17.60 -7.43 28.88
N VAL A 110 -18.37 -7.33 27.81
CA VAL A 110 -18.21 -6.26 26.81
C VAL A 110 -19.43 -5.36 26.77
N ILE A 111 -19.19 -4.05 26.89
CA ILE A 111 -20.14 -3.00 26.55
C ILE A 111 -19.73 -2.46 25.19
N TYR A 112 -20.50 -2.77 24.16
CA TYR A 112 -20.27 -2.25 22.81
C TYR A 112 -21.18 -1.04 22.56
N ASP A 113 -20.58 0.14 22.40
CA ASP A 113 -21.29 1.38 22.08
C ASP A 113 -21.25 1.67 20.57
N TYR A 114 -22.37 1.40 19.89
CA TYR A 114 -22.56 1.64 18.47
C TYR A 114 -22.89 3.13 18.23
N LEU A 115 -21.81 3.92 18.09
CA LEU A 115 -21.85 5.38 18.06
C LEU A 115 -22.19 5.97 16.68
N ASP A 116 -21.52 5.51 15.63
CA ASP A 116 -21.56 6.10 14.29
C ASP A 116 -21.80 5.04 13.21
N ASP A 117 -22.42 5.45 12.09
CA ASP A 117 -22.56 4.60 10.91
C ASP A 117 -21.18 4.15 10.40
N LEU A 118 -21.06 2.88 10.02
CA LEU A 118 -19.79 2.29 9.59
C LEU A 118 -19.24 2.89 8.27
N SER A 119 -20.01 3.71 7.56
CA SER A 119 -19.56 4.49 6.40
C SER A 119 -18.70 5.70 6.76
N THR A 120 -18.68 6.13 8.03
CA THR A 120 -17.84 7.25 8.49
C THR A 120 -16.34 6.95 8.42
N PHE A 121 -15.96 5.67 8.57
CA PHE A 121 -14.55 5.25 8.65
C PHE A 121 -13.96 4.97 7.26
N ASN A 122 -13.09 5.85 6.75
CA ASN A 122 -12.33 5.61 5.51
C ASN A 122 -11.28 4.50 5.71
N GLY A 123 -11.01 3.70 4.68
CA GLY A 123 -9.96 2.64 4.69
C GLY A 123 -10.37 1.33 5.39
N ASP A 124 -10.89 1.40 6.61
CA ASP A 124 -11.18 0.22 7.46
C ASP A 124 -12.66 -0.24 7.44
N ALA A 125 -13.56 0.50 6.79
CA ALA A 125 -15.00 0.21 6.76
C ALA A 125 -15.34 -1.24 6.35
N GLN A 126 -14.54 -1.89 5.50
CA GLN A 126 -14.81 -3.27 5.09
C GLN A 126 -14.51 -4.30 6.18
N ARG A 127 -13.48 -4.07 7.01
CA ARG A 127 -13.17 -4.90 8.19
C ARG A 127 -14.18 -4.62 9.29
N LEU A 128 -14.40 -3.33 9.61
CA LEU A 128 -15.37 -2.92 10.61
C LEU A 128 -16.77 -3.46 10.30
N ARG A 129 -17.24 -3.39 9.04
CA ARG A 129 -18.52 -4.01 8.62
C ARG A 129 -18.55 -5.53 8.68
N ARG A 130 -17.41 -6.19 8.48
CA ARG A 130 -17.31 -7.66 8.56
C ARG A 130 -17.48 -8.13 9.98
N ASP A 131 -16.82 -7.46 10.91
CA ASP A 131 -16.70 -7.89 12.29
C ASP A 131 -17.81 -7.29 13.17
N HIS A 132 -18.40 -6.14 12.79
CA HIS A 132 -19.51 -5.47 13.49
C HIS A 132 -20.68 -6.40 13.82
N GLY A 133 -21.11 -7.23 12.85
CA GLY A 133 -22.20 -8.18 13.09
C GLY A 133 -21.85 -9.22 14.17
N ASP A 134 -20.62 -9.72 14.17
CA ASP A 134 -20.12 -10.64 15.18
C ASP A 134 -20.04 -9.96 16.55
N TYR A 135 -19.64 -8.69 16.59
CA TYR A 135 -19.52 -7.91 17.83
C TYR A 135 -20.87 -7.56 18.43
N LEU A 136 -21.84 -7.15 17.61
CA LEU A 136 -23.23 -6.97 18.06
C LEU A 136 -23.74 -8.24 18.74
N LEU A 137 -23.42 -9.42 18.20
CA LEU A 137 -23.86 -10.71 18.75
C LEU A 137 -23.09 -11.14 20.01
N LYS A 138 -21.78 -10.90 20.06
CA LYS A 138 -20.88 -11.37 21.13
C LYS A 138 -20.85 -10.46 22.36
N ALA A 139 -21.11 -9.16 22.20
CA ALA A 139 -21.09 -8.24 23.33
C ALA A 139 -22.18 -8.56 24.36
N ASP A 140 -21.92 -8.35 25.64
CA ASP A 140 -22.92 -8.56 26.69
C ASP A 140 -23.99 -7.48 26.61
N ILE A 141 -23.56 -6.22 26.48
CA ILE A 141 -24.41 -5.05 26.33
C ILE A 141 -24.08 -4.39 24.99
N VAL A 142 -25.11 -4.11 24.21
CA VAL A 142 -25.02 -3.28 23.00
C VAL A 142 -25.84 -2.03 23.22
N MET A 143 -25.24 -0.88 22.97
CA MET A 143 -25.89 0.41 23.03
C MET A 143 -25.85 1.03 21.64
N ALA A 144 -26.91 1.76 21.30
CA ALA A 144 -26.98 2.51 20.06
C ALA A 144 -27.40 3.95 20.37
N THR A 145 -26.72 4.91 19.74
CA THR A 145 -26.91 6.34 20.02
C THR A 145 -28.05 6.98 19.20
N ALA A 146 -28.42 6.36 18.07
CA ALA A 146 -29.49 6.82 17.19
C ALA A 146 -30.47 5.68 16.85
N GLU A 147 -31.74 6.00 16.59
CA GLU A 147 -32.82 5.04 16.29
C GLU A 147 -32.49 4.18 15.07
N ARG A 148 -31.82 4.76 14.06
CA ARG A 148 -31.37 4.00 12.89
C ARG A 148 -30.37 2.92 13.27
N LEU A 149 -29.38 3.27 14.10
CA LEU A 149 -28.37 2.33 14.61
C LEU A 149 -29.01 1.27 15.52
N LEU A 150 -29.96 1.68 16.36
CA LEU A 150 -30.74 0.77 17.21
C LEU A 150 -31.55 -0.20 16.37
N THR A 151 -32.22 0.27 15.32
CA THR A 151 -33.01 -0.58 14.41
C THR A 151 -32.12 -1.61 13.72
N GLU A 152 -30.90 -1.21 13.33
CA GLU A 152 -29.92 -2.12 12.75
C GLU A 152 -29.46 -3.17 13.78
N ALA A 153 -29.10 -2.75 15.00
CA ALA A 153 -28.72 -3.66 16.08
C ALA A 153 -29.87 -4.62 16.44
N ASN A 154 -31.11 -4.10 16.51
CA ASN A 154 -32.33 -4.87 16.79
C ASN A 154 -32.69 -5.88 15.70
N SER A 155 -32.17 -5.70 14.47
CA SER A 155 -32.30 -6.71 13.43
C SER A 155 -31.47 -7.98 13.68
N LEU A 156 -30.53 -7.92 14.63
CA LEU A 156 -29.66 -9.04 15.04
C LEU A 156 -29.92 -9.48 16.49
N ARG A 157 -30.24 -8.55 17.41
CA ARG A 157 -30.54 -8.85 18.82
C ARG A 157 -31.59 -7.91 19.39
N ALA A 158 -32.64 -8.44 20.02
CA ALA A 158 -33.78 -7.63 20.48
C ALA A 158 -33.55 -6.86 21.78
N ASP A 159 -32.39 -7.02 22.42
CA ASP A 159 -32.06 -6.48 23.75
C ASP A 159 -31.02 -5.33 23.70
N SER A 160 -30.86 -4.69 22.54
CA SER A 160 -29.99 -3.51 22.41
C SER A 160 -30.60 -2.32 23.14
N LEU A 161 -29.78 -1.54 23.83
CA LEU A 161 -30.20 -0.34 24.53
C LEU A 161 -30.13 0.88 23.63
N PHE A 162 -31.16 1.72 23.70
CA PHE A 162 -31.13 3.03 23.09
C PHE A 162 -30.58 4.05 24.07
N VAL A 163 -29.32 4.48 23.87
CA VAL A 163 -28.62 5.38 24.78
C VAL A 163 -28.10 6.58 23.98
N PRO A 164 -28.95 7.59 23.71
CA PRO A 164 -28.55 8.77 22.96
C PRO A 164 -27.50 9.58 23.72
N ASN A 165 -26.96 10.60 23.06
CA ASN A 165 -26.08 11.54 23.75
C ASN A 165 -26.82 12.31 24.85
N GLY A 166 -26.04 12.90 25.75
CA GLY A 166 -26.53 13.72 26.86
C GLY A 166 -25.69 14.98 27.04
N VAL A 167 -25.95 15.68 28.13
CA VAL A 167 -25.24 16.91 28.53
C VAL A 167 -24.65 16.79 29.94
N ASP A 168 -23.50 17.42 30.15
CA ASP A 168 -23.04 17.79 31.49
C ASP A 168 -23.85 19.01 31.93
N TYR A 169 -24.98 18.75 32.59
CA TYR A 169 -25.92 19.79 32.94
C TYR A 169 -25.30 20.80 33.90
N ALA A 170 -24.53 20.34 34.90
CA ALA A 170 -23.90 21.21 35.87
C ALA A 170 -22.86 22.15 35.22
N HIS A 171 -22.21 21.72 34.14
CA HIS A 171 -21.28 22.55 33.37
C HIS A 171 -21.99 23.65 32.56
N PHE A 172 -23.02 23.29 31.80
CA PHE A 172 -23.68 24.23 30.88
C PHE A 172 -24.83 25.05 31.49
N SER A 173 -25.40 24.63 32.62
CA SER A 173 -26.49 25.35 33.29
C SER A 173 -26.04 26.51 34.18
N GLN A 174 -24.73 26.73 34.32
CA GLN A 174 -24.18 27.79 35.15
C GLN A 174 -24.59 29.15 34.59
N ALA A 175 -25.20 29.98 35.44
CA ALA A 175 -25.35 31.41 35.16
C ALA A 175 -23.94 32.02 35.21
N LEU A 176 -23.44 32.56 34.09
CA LEU A 176 -22.07 33.02 34.02
C LEU A 176 -21.85 34.40 34.65
N THR A 177 -20.61 34.52 35.12
CA THR A 177 -19.89 35.70 35.60
C THR A 177 -20.17 36.97 34.81
N GLU A 178 -20.06 38.13 35.46
CA GLU A 178 -20.37 39.44 34.85
C GLU A 178 -19.55 39.70 33.57
N GLU A 179 -18.32 39.20 33.46
CA GLU A 179 -17.43 39.48 32.33
C GLU A 179 -17.49 38.41 31.21
N PRO A 180 -17.63 38.79 29.93
CA PRO A 180 -17.55 37.88 28.78
C PRO A 180 -16.09 37.52 28.41
N PRO A 181 -15.85 36.38 27.74
CA PRO A 181 -14.51 36.02 27.23
C PRO A 181 -13.88 37.13 26.38
N LEU A 182 -12.58 37.37 26.55
CA LEU A 182 -11.86 38.53 25.98
C LEU A 182 -11.94 38.60 24.44
N ASP A 183 -11.86 37.47 23.75
CA ASP A 183 -11.91 37.41 22.30
C ASP A 183 -13.33 37.48 21.72
N LEU A 184 -14.36 37.33 22.57
CA LEU A 184 -15.76 37.54 22.20
C LEU A 184 -16.19 39.00 22.39
N GLN A 185 -15.52 39.76 23.27
CA GLN A 185 -15.84 41.17 23.57
C GLN A 185 -15.97 42.05 22.31
N PRO A 186 -15.04 42.04 21.35
CA PRO A 186 -15.15 42.88 20.15
C PRO A 186 -16.40 42.60 19.31
N ILE A 187 -16.91 41.36 19.35
CA ILE A 187 -18.11 40.96 18.62
C ILE A 187 -19.37 41.43 19.36
N LEU A 188 -19.36 41.41 20.69
CA LEU A 188 -20.45 41.91 21.53
C LEU A 188 -20.63 43.43 21.40
N GLU A 189 -19.53 44.18 21.30
CA GLU A 189 -19.54 45.63 21.13
C GLU A 189 -20.23 46.08 19.83
N MET A 190 -20.37 45.20 18.84
CA MET A 190 -21.09 45.48 17.59
C MET A 190 -22.61 45.56 17.77
N GLY A 191 -23.15 45.09 18.90
CA GLY A 191 -24.57 45.18 19.24
C GLY A 191 -25.52 44.36 18.37
N LYS A 192 -25.00 43.39 17.60
CA LYS A 192 -25.79 42.48 16.76
C LYS A 192 -26.09 41.18 17.50
N PRO A 193 -27.27 40.56 17.29
CA PRO A 193 -27.55 39.24 17.87
C PRO A 193 -26.55 38.18 17.38
N ILE A 194 -26.14 37.28 18.28
CA ILE A 194 -25.16 36.24 18.05
C ILE A 194 -25.86 34.90 17.80
N ILE A 195 -25.62 34.34 16.62
CA ILE A 195 -25.98 32.95 16.26
C ILE A 195 -24.71 32.11 16.33
N GLY A 196 -24.62 31.23 17.32
CA GLY A 196 -23.38 30.55 17.66
C GLY A 196 -23.38 29.05 17.38
N TYR A 197 -22.24 28.54 16.92
CA TYR A 197 -21.95 27.10 16.85
C TYR A 197 -20.68 26.79 17.62
N HIS A 198 -20.68 25.71 18.42
CA HIS A 198 -19.44 25.11 18.92
C HIS A 198 -19.34 23.62 18.58
N GLY A 199 -18.17 23.18 18.11
CA GLY A 199 -17.93 21.78 17.75
C GLY A 199 -16.92 21.60 16.62
N ALA A 200 -16.79 20.36 16.13
CA ALA A 200 -15.94 20.07 14.98
C ALA A 200 -16.53 20.66 13.69
N LEU A 201 -15.75 21.50 13.02
CA LEU A 201 -16.07 22.06 11.71
C LEU A 201 -15.46 21.11 10.66
N ALA A 202 -16.30 20.35 9.96
CA ALA A 202 -15.87 19.36 8.97
C ALA A 202 -16.85 19.31 7.80
N ARG A 203 -16.63 18.45 6.80
CA ARG A 203 -17.48 18.30 5.60
C ARG A 203 -18.98 18.04 5.82
N TRP A 204 -19.40 17.64 7.02
CA TRP A 204 -20.83 17.48 7.36
C TRP A 204 -21.48 18.79 7.82
N PHE A 205 -20.70 19.84 8.07
CA PHE A 205 -21.16 21.19 8.35
C PHE A 205 -21.55 21.88 7.04
N ASP A 206 -22.72 22.51 7.00
CA ASP A 206 -23.28 23.12 5.80
C ASP A 206 -22.78 24.56 5.64
N TYR A 207 -21.54 24.68 5.12
CA TYR A 207 -20.90 25.97 4.91
C TYR A 207 -21.61 26.82 3.85
N ASP A 208 -22.19 26.19 2.83
CA ASP A 208 -22.91 26.90 1.75
C ASP A 208 -24.18 27.56 2.29
N LEU A 209 -24.95 26.84 3.11
CA LEU A 209 -26.10 27.39 3.81
C LEU A 209 -25.70 28.55 4.71
N LEU A 210 -24.67 28.37 5.54
CA LEU A 210 -24.26 29.40 6.50
C LEU A 210 -23.73 30.65 5.78
N LYS A 211 -23.03 30.48 4.66
CA LYS A 211 -22.58 31.59 3.80
C LYS A 211 -23.75 32.34 3.17
N ALA A 212 -24.75 31.63 2.69
CA ALA A 212 -25.96 32.24 2.14
C ALA A 212 -26.76 32.99 3.23
N LEU A 213 -26.84 32.43 4.45
CA LEU A 213 -27.45 33.09 5.60
C LEU A 213 -26.67 34.34 6.02
N ALA A 214 -25.34 34.26 6.13
CA ALA A 214 -24.48 35.39 6.47
C ALA A 214 -24.69 36.57 5.51
N LYS A 215 -24.70 36.31 4.19
CA LYS A 215 -25.01 37.32 3.16
C LYS A 215 -26.38 37.95 3.31
N LYS A 216 -27.41 37.13 3.58
CA LYS A 216 -28.79 37.57 3.70
C LYS A 216 -29.07 38.34 4.99
N ARG A 217 -28.38 37.98 6.08
CA ARG A 217 -28.62 38.45 7.45
C ARG A 217 -27.43 39.21 8.01
N GLN A 218 -27.10 40.33 7.36
CA GLN A 218 -26.04 41.26 7.80
C GLN A 218 -26.35 41.95 9.13
N ASP A 219 -27.59 41.82 9.62
CA ASP A 219 -28.06 42.23 10.94
C ASP A 219 -27.58 41.31 12.08
N LEU A 220 -27.04 40.13 11.77
CA LEU A 220 -26.60 39.12 12.74
C LEU A 220 -25.08 38.95 12.74
N SER A 221 -24.55 38.42 13.85
CA SER A 221 -23.17 37.92 13.97
C SER A 221 -23.18 36.39 14.09
N PHE A 222 -22.52 35.70 13.17
CA PHE A 222 -22.34 34.24 13.23
C PHE A 222 -21.01 33.90 13.89
N VAL A 223 -21.04 33.21 15.04
CA VAL A 223 -19.83 32.90 15.82
C VAL A 223 -19.56 31.40 15.80
N LEU A 224 -18.40 31.00 15.29
CA LEU A 224 -17.96 29.62 15.16
C LEU A 224 -16.80 29.34 16.13
N ILE A 225 -16.96 28.30 16.95
CA ILE A 225 -15.97 27.88 17.95
C ILE A 225 -15.63 26.41 17.73
N GLY A 226 -14.36 26.10 17.46
CA GLY A 226 -13.90 24.73 17.25
C GLY A 226 -12.81 24.59 16.19
N ILE A 227 -12.42 23.34 15.97
CA ILE A 227 -11.32 22.96 15.08
C ILE A 227 -11.86 22.78 13.66
N ASP A 228 -11.12 23.29 12.68
CA ASP A 228 -11.29 22.94 11.27
C ASP A 228 -10.68 21.55 11.01
N HIS A 229 -11.52 20.51 11.07
CA HIS A 229 -11.08 19.12 11.21
C HIS A 229 -10.48 18.55 9.91
N ASP A 230 -11.01 18.97 8.77
CA ASP A 230 -10.64 18.46 7.43
C ASP A 230 -10.32 19.57 6.43
N GLN A 231 -10.01 20.78 6.93
CA GLN A 231 -9.71 22.01 6.17
C GLN A 231 -10.89 22.59 5.37
N THR A 232 -12.07 21.99 5.47
CA THR A 232 -13.24 22.42 4.70
C THR A 232 -13.71 23.84 5.08
N LEU A 233 -13.51 24.27 6.33
CA LEU A 233 -13.88 25.64 6.73
C LEU A 233 -13.09 26.67 5.91
N GLN A 234 -11.77 26.52 5.84
CA GLN A 234 -10.89 27.42 5.10
C GLN A 234 -11.22 27.40 3.59
N GLU A 235 -11.48 26.23 3.02
CA GLU A 235 -11.79 26.06 1.59
C GLU A 235 -13.16 26.64 1.20
N SER A 236 -14.14 26.65 2.10
CA SER A 236 -15.52 27.11 1.83
C SER A 236 -15.61 28.62 1.46
N GLY A 237 -14.60 29.40 1.84
CA GLY A 237 -14.63 30.86 1.75
C GLY A 237 -15.71 31.51 2.62
N LEU A 238 -16.27 30.80 3.60
CA LEU A 238 -17.24 31.34 4.56
C LEU A 238 -16.67 32.49 5.39
N LEU A 239 -15.38 32.42 5.76
CA LEU A 239 -14.68 33.43 6.56
C LEU A 239 -14.45 34.76 5.82
N GLN A 240 -14.83 34.86 4.54
CA GLN A 240 -14.80 36.11 3.77
C GLN A 240 -16.02 37.01 4.07
N GLU A 241 -17.07 36.47 4.67
CA GLU A 241 -18.27 37.23 5.02
C GLU A 241 -18.00 38.07 6.28
N SER A 242 -18.29 39.38 6.23
CA SER A 242 -17.93 40.35 7.27
C SER A 242 -18.63 40.16 8.61
N ASN A 243 -19.63 39.28 8.69
CA ASN A 243 -20.40 38.98 9.88
C ASN A 243 -20.25 37.53 10.35
N VAL A 244 -19.22 36.83 9.89
CA VAL A 244 -18.86 35.48 10.38
C VAL A 244 -17.51 35.56 11.11
N TYR A 245 -17.47 35.05 12.34
CA TYR A 245 -16.31 35.09 13.21
C TYR A 245 -15.93 33.69 13.65
N TRP A 246 -14.72 33.25 13.34
CA TRP A 246 -14.18 31.99 13.83
C TRP A 246 -13.14 32.27 14.92
N LEU A 247 -13.41 31.77 16.13
CA LEU A 247 -12.59 32.02 17.33
C LEU A 247 -11.61 30.87 17.63
N GLY A 248 -11.51 29.89 16.74
CA GLY A 248 -10.69 28.69 16.93
C GLY A 248 -11.25 27.74 17.98
N ALA A 249 -10.45 26.74 18.36
CA ALA A 249 -10.79 25.78 19.41
C ALA A 249 -10.65 26.42 20.80
N LYS A 250 -11.56 26.06 21.72
CA LYS A 250 -11.55 26.53 23.11
C LYS A 250 -11.56 25.35 24.09
N PRO A 251 -10.87 25.46 25.24
CA PRO A 251 -10.98 24.46 26.30
C PRO A 251 -12.43 24.19 26.68
N TYR A 252 -12.78 22.92 26.90
CA TYR A 252 -14.15 22.53 27.24
C TYR A 252 -14.70 23.29 28.46
N SER A 253 -13.84 23.56 29.44
CA SER A 253 -14.15 24.32 30.65
C SER A 253 -14.61 25.77 30.38
N GLU A 254 -14.20 26.37 29.26
CA GLU A 254 -14.51 27.77 28.92
C GLU A 254 -15.77 27.90 28.05
N LEU A 255 -16.22 26.81 27.41
CA LEU A 255 -17.34 26.83 26.47
C LEU A 255 -18.64 27.43 27.02
N PRO A 256 -19.06 27.18 28.29
CA PRO A 256 -20.25 27.83 28.84
C PRO A 256 -20.17 29.35 28.72
N GLY A 257 -18.98 29.94 28.99
CA GLY A 257 -18.71 31.37 28.87
C GLY A 257 -19.12 31.95 27.53
N TYR A 258 -18.79 31.27 26.45
CA TYR A 258 -19.18 31.66 25.10
C TYR A 258 -20.66 31.40 24.82
N VAL A 259 -21.15 30.18 25.12
CA VAL A 259 -22.53 29.77 24.81
C VAL A 259 -23.55 30.66 25.52
N SER A 260 -23.26 31.14 26.73
CA SER A 260 -24.12 32.04 27.48
C SER A 260 -24.39 33.38 26.80
N ARG A 261 -23.50 33.80 25.89
CA ARG A 261 -23.60 35.05 25.13
C ARG A 261 -24.23 34.85 23.75
N PHE A 262 -24.54 33.62 23.36
CA PHE A 262 -25.34 33.38 22.16
C PHE A 262 -26.79 33.78 22.43
N ASP A 263 -27.41 34.45 21.46
CA ASP A 263 -28.86 34.65 21.46
C ASP A 263 -29.56 33.36 21.02
N ALA A 264 -28.95 32.63 20.09
CA ALA A 264 -29.35 31.27 19.73
C ALA A 264 -28.16 30.40 19.32
N GLY A 265 -28.24 29.11 19.63
CA GLY A 265 -27.35 28.10 19.06
C GLY A 265 -27.80 27.71 17.66
N CYS A 266 -26.87 27.29 16.80
CA CYS A 266 -27.20 26.66 15.52
C CYS A 266 -26.50 25.31 15.37
N ILE A 267 -27.08 24.39 14.59
CA ILE A 267 -26.48 23.10 14.19
C ILE A 267 -26.81 22.87 12.70
N PRO A 268 -26.09 23.54 11.78
CA PRO A 268 -26.36 23.50 10.35
C PRO A 268 -25.62 22.35 9.69
N PHE A 269 -26.14 21.13 9.80
CA PHE A 269 -25.52 19.94 9.20
C PHE A 269 -26.18 19.55 7.87
N VAL A 270 -25.38 19.03 6.94
CA VAL A 270 -25.86 18.47 5.68
C VAL A 270 -26.65 17.20 5.94
N VAL A 271 -27.92 17.16 5.58
CA VAL A 271 -28.81 16.02 5.86
C VAL A 271 -28.52 14.87 4.90
N ASN A 272 -28.06 13.74 5.45
CA ASN A 272 -27.74 12.52 4.72
C ASN A 272 -27.84 11.29 5.65
N ASP A 273 -27.48 10.10 5.16
CA ASP A 273 -27.53 8.86 5.96
C ASP A 273 -26.62 8.92 7.21
N LEU A 274 -25.50 9.65 7.13
CA LEU A 274 -24.56 9.83 8.25
C LEU A 274 -25.16 10.72 9.34
N THR A 275 -25.64 11.92 8.98
CA THR A 275 -26.21 12.86 9.96
C THR A 275 -27.56 12.38 10.51
N ASN A 276 -28.32 11.58 9.76
CA ASN A 276 -29.51 10.88 10.29
C ASN A 276 -29.19 9.74 11.26
N SER A 277 -27.93 9.32 11.34
CA SER A 277 -27.44 8.35 12.32
C SER A 277 -26.74 9.01 13.50
N THR A 278 -26.84 10.34 13.64
CA THR A 278 -26.12 11.14 14.64
C THR A 278 -27.07 11.67 15.72
N SER A 279 -26.72 11.45 16.99
CA SER A 279 -27.35 12.12 18.14
C SER A 279 -26.56 13.38 18.50
N PRO A 280 -27.06 14.60 18.24
CA PRO A 280 -26.25 15.81 18.42
C PRO A 280 -26.08 16.18 19.90
N ILE A 281 -24.86 16.05 20.44
CA ILE A 281 -24.53 16.46 21.82
C ILE A 281 -24.89 17.95 22.06
N LYS A 282 -24.59 18.79 21.05
CA LYS A 282 -24.73 20.26 21.12
C LYS A 282 -26.16 20.70 21.36
N LEU A 283 -27.14 19.91 20.89
CA LEU A 283 -28.55 20.16 21.13
C LEU A 283 -28.85 20.22 22.64
N PHE A 284 -28.32 19.26 23.39
CA PHE A 284 -28.51 19.19 24.84
C PHE A 284 -27.66 20.22 25.59
N GLU A 285 -26.47 20.55 25.07
CA GLU A 285 -25.60 21.62 25.61
C GLU A 285 -26.31 22.98 25.54
N TYR A 286 -26.94 23.32 24.40
CA TYR A 286 -27.73 24.54 24.26
C TYR A 286 -28.98 24.55 25.13
N PHE A 287 -29.70 23.42 25.23
CA PHE A 287 -30.84 23.31 26.15
C PHE A 287 -30.42 23.51 27.61
N ALA A 288 -29.31 22.91 28.06
CA ALA A 288 -28.79 23.14 29.41
C ALA A 288 -28.33 24.59 29.64
N ALA A 289 -27.83 25.27 28.61
CA ALA A 289 -27.51 26.70 28.67
C ALA A 289 -28.73 27.63 28.55
N GLY A 290 -29.94 27.08 28.40
CA GLY A 290 -31.17 27.85 28.22
C GLY A 290 -31.25 28.59 26.88
N LYS A 291 -30.53 28.12 25.85
CA LYS A 291 -30.45 28.76 24.54
C LYS A 291 -31.37 28.10 23.52
N PRO A 292 -32.21 28.86 22.80
CA PRO A 292 -32.94 28.32 21.67
C PRO A 292 -31.95 27.85 20.59
N VAL A 293 -32.32 26.81 19.85
CA VAL A 293 -31.43 26.16 18.88
C VAL A 293 -32.11 25.96 17.55
N ILE A 294 -31.48 26.44 16.48
CA ILE A 294 -31.88 26.16 15.10
C ILE A 294 -31.07 24.97 14.57
N ILE A 295 -31.74 23.99 13.97
CA ILE A 295 -31.09 22.74 13.55
C ILE A 295 -31.64 22.22 12.22
N SER A 296 -30.78 21.57 11.43
CA SER A 296 -31.19 20.85 10.22
C SER A 296 -32.19 19.71 10.55
N PRO A 297 -33.04 19.24 9.61
CA PRO A 297 -34.04 18.21 9.85
C PRO A 297 -33.43 16.81 9.97
N MET A 298 -32.62 16.59 11.01
CA MET A 298 -32.02 15.31 11.37
C MET A 298 -33.01 14.48 12.20
N GLN A 299 -33.05 13.17 11.97
CA GLN A 299 -34.00 12.25 12.62
C GLN A 299 -34.03 12.39 14.15
N GLU A 300 -32.86 12.38 14.81
CA GLU A 300 -32.79 12.47 16.28
C GLU A 300 -33.22 13.83 16.82
N SER A 301 -33.05 14.90 16.04
CA SER A 301 -33.35 16.27 16.46
C SER A 301 -34.84 16.56 16.43
N MET A 302 -35.57 16.00 15.46
CA MET A 302 -37.03 16.16 15.31
C MET A 302 -37.84 15.58 16.48
N ARG A 303 -37.20 14.82 17.38
CA ARG A 303 -37.82 14.27 18.59
C ARG A 303 -38.08 15.31 19.67
N TYR A 304 -37.44 16.48 19.56
CA TYR A 304 -37.54 17.57 20.50
C TYR A 304 -38.29 18.73 19.84
N PRO A 305 -39.59 18.93 20.13
CA PRO A 305 -40.37 20.03 19.54
C PRO A 305 -39.80 21.43 19.78
N GLN A 306 -38.96 21.59 20.81
CA GLN A 306 -38.29 22.83 21.17
C GLN A 306 -37.05 23.13 20.32
N ALA A 307 -36.58 22.16 19.54
CA ALA A 307 -35.56 22.40 18.52
C ALA A 307 -36.23 23.03 17.28
N LEU A 308 -35.75 24.21 16.87
CA LEU A 308 -36.32 24.94 15.74
C LEU A 308 -35.76 24.36 14.44
N VAL A 309 -36.49 23.42 13.87
CA VAL A 309 -36.04 22.68 12.68
C VAL A 309 -36.18 23.55 11.42
N ALA A 310 -35.11 23.64 10.64
CA ALA A 310 -35.06 24.41 9.41
C ALA A 310 -34.44 23.62 8.24
N SER A 311 -35.11 23.61 7.08
CA SER A 311 -34.75 22.73 5.94
C SER A 311 -34.16 23.44 4.72
N ASP A 312 -34.36 24.75 4.59
CA ASP A 312 -33.84 25.57 3.49
C ASP A 312 -33.52 27.00 3.96
N LEU A 313 -32.86 27.80 3.11
CA LEU A 313 -32.39 29.14 3.44
C LEU A 313 -33.48 30.08 3.98
N GLU A 314 -34.68 30.05 3.38
CA GLU A 314 -35.79 30.91 3.81
C GLU A 314 -36.30 30.47 5.18
N ASN A 315 -36.49 29.18 5.35
CA ASN A 315 -36.94 28.58 6.59
C ASN A 315 -35.91 28.78 7.72
N TRP A 316 -34.61 28.67 7.44
CA TRP A 316 -33.54 28.99 8.40
C TRP A 316 -33.60 30.45 8.85
N SER A 317 -33.79 31.39 7.94
CA SER A 317 -33.95 32.81 8.31
C SER A 317 -35.17 33.02 9.22
N GLN A 318 -36.30 32.37 8.92
CA GLN A 318 -37.52 32.46 9.75
C GLN A 318 -37.32 31.83 11.13
N GLN A 319 -36.65 30.68 11.21
CA GLN A 319 -36.38 30.02 12.49
C GLN A 319 -35.37 30.77 13.33
N ILE A 320 -34.44 31.52 12.72
CA ILE A 320 -33.59 32.46 13.46
C ILE A 320 -34.44 33.56 14.10
N ASP A 321 -35.39 34.16 13.37
CA ASP A 321 -36.27 35.18 13.95
C ASP A 321 -37.10 34.61 15.11
N GLN A 322 -37.61 33.38 14.96
CA GLN A 322 -38.30 32.68 16.04
C GLN A 322 -37.38 32.40 17.24
N ALA A 323 -36.13 31.99 17.01
CA ALA A 323 -35.16 31.76 18.07
C ALA A 323 -34.86 33.05 18.84
N LEU A 324 -34.71 34.18 18.14
CA LEU A 324 -34.49 35.48 18.75
C LEU A 324 -35.72 35.95 19.56
N LEU A 325 -36.93 35.63 19.13
CA LEU A 325 -38.14 35.88 19.93
C LEU A 325 -38.14 35.04 21.22
N VAL A 326 -37.83 33.74 21.11
CA VAL A 326 -37.73 32.84 22.27
C VAL A 326 -36.63 33.28 23.23
N SER A 327 -35.49 33.80 22.72
CA SER A 327 -34.39 34.29 23.56
C SER A 327 -34.77 35.48 24.45
N LYS A 328 -35.84 36.20 24.11
CA LYS A 328 -36.37 37.36 24.86
C LYS A 328 -37.50 37.00 25.83
N ASP A 329 -37.95 35.74 25.84
CA ASP A 329 -38.97 35.26 26.77
C ASP A 329 -38.31 34.85 28.10
N ASP A 330 -38.71 35.49 29.19
CA ASP A 330 -38.18 35.24 30.53
C ASP A 330 -38.36 33.78 31.00
N GLN A 331 -39.34 33.05 30.46
CA GLN A 331 -39.60 31.65 30.81
C GLN A 331 -38.85 30.64 29.92
N ALA A 332 -38.38 31.07 28.74
CA ALA A 332 -37.76 30.16 27.78
C ALA A 332 -36.48 29.48 28.31
N PRO A 333 -35.53 30.18 28.97
CA PRO A 333 -34.34 29.53 29.51
C PRO A 333 -34.66 28.40 30.49
N GLN A 334 -35.61 28.61 31.41
CA GLN A 334 -36.00 27.61 32.41
C GLN A 334 -36.65 26.38 31.76
N ASN A 335 -37.50 26.59 30.75
CA ASN A 335 -38.14 25.51 30.01
C ASN A 335 -37.12 24.66 29.23
N LEU A 336 -36.17 25.30 28.55
CA LEU A 336 -35.10 24.63 27.80
C LEU A 336 -34.14 23.89 28.75
N GLN A 337 -33.78 24.51 29.87
CA GLN A 337 -32.98 23.89 30.93
C GLN A 337 -33.65 22.64 31.50
N GLY A 338 -34.97 22.65 31.66
CA GLY A 338 -35.75 21.47 32.04
C GLY A 338 -35.53 20.28 31.10
N ILE A 339 -35.35 20.51 29.80
CA ILE A 339 -35.05 19.48 28.80
C ILE A 339 -33.60 19.01 28.92
N GLY A 340 -32.66 19.93 29.12
CA GLY A 340 -31.26 19.60 29.40
C GLY A 340 -31.13 18.68 30.62
N LEU A 341 -31.81 19.01 31.72
CA LEU A 341 -31.86 18.22 32.95
C LEU A 341 -32.53 16.84 32.75
N GLN A 342 -33.39 16.71 31.74
CA GLN A 342 -33.97 15.42 31.37
C GLN A 342 -33.00 14.52 30.58
N ASN A 343 -31.94 15.07 30.00
CA ASN A 343 -31.05 14.41 29.06
C ASN A 343 -29.58 14.49 29.50
N THR A 344 -29.28 14.22 30.76
CA THR A 344 -27.90 14.30 31.29
C THR A 344 -27.11 13.00 31.07
N TRP A 345 -25.77 13.09 31.12
CA TRP A 345 -24.91 11.91 31.05
C TRP A 345 -25.10 10.96 32.23
N GLU A 346 -25.43 11.46 33.42
CA GLU A 346 -25.73 10.65 34.60
C GLU A 346 -26.94 9.74 34.39
N LYS A 347 -27.99 10.24 33.72
CA LYS A 347 -29.15 9.41 33.38
C LYS A 347 -28.80 8.33 32.37
N ARG A 348 -27.90 8.62 31.42
CA ARG A 348 -27.37 7.59 30.51
C ARG A 348 -26.57 6.55 31.28
N ALA A 349 -25.72 6.98 32.20
CA ALA A 349 -24.95 6.08 33.06
C ALA A 349 -25.87 5.19 33.91
N ASP A 350 -26.96 5.73 34.48
CA ASP A 350 -27.94 4.94 35.24
C ASP A 350 -28.56 3.81 34.42
N GLU A 351 -28.97 4.09 33.18
CA GLU A 351 -29.51 3.07 32.27
C GLU A 351 -28.49 1.96 31.98
N ILE A 352 -27.22 2.33 31.79
CA ILE A 352 -26.13 1.37 31.51
C ILE A 352 -25.82 0.53 32.75
N LEU A 353 -25.69 1.16 33.91
CA LEU A 353 -25.38 0.49 35.17
C LEU A 353 -26.51 -0.47 35.58
N ALA A 354 -27.77 -0.06 35.44
CA ALA A 354 -28.92 -0.94 35.67
C ALA A 354 -28.86 -2.18 34.76
N ARG A 355 -28.51 -2.01 33.48
CA ARG A 355 -28.34 -3.14 32.56
C ARG A 355 -27.18 -4.05 32.96
N MET A 356 -26.09 -3.49 33.48
CA MET A 356 -24.94 -4.27 33.96
C MET A 356 -25.30 -5.20 35.13
N GLU A 357 -26.27 -4.81 35.98
CA GLU A 357 -26.81 -5.65 37.06
C GLU A 357 -27.63 -6.84 36.53
N GLU A 358 -28.35 -6.68 35.43
CA GLU A 358 -29.20 -7.72 34.83
C GLU A 358 -28.43 -8.81 34.07
N VAL A 359 -27.22 -8.51 33.62
CA VAL A 359 -26.42 -9.45 32.82
C VAL A 359 -25.84 -10.55 33.72
N SER A 360 -26.41 -11.75 33.64
CA SER A 360 -25.93 -12.97 34.31
C SER A 360 -24.54 -13.41 33.81
N ARG A 361 -23.74 -14.06 34.67
CA ARG A 361 -22.40 -14.60 34.37
C ARG A 361 -22.38 -15.78 33.38
N GLN A 362 -23.53 -16.26 32.90
CA GLN A 362 -23.55 -17.40 31.97
C GLN A 362 -23.26 -16.96 30.52
N PRO A 363 -22.29 -17.59 29.83
CA PRO A 363 -22.02 -17.27 28.43
C PRO A 363 -23.27 -17.58 27.59
N ARG A 364 -23.69 -16.61 26.78
CA ARG A 364 -24.81 -16.78 25.85
C ARG A 364 -24.50 -17.98 24.94
N SER A 365 -25.32 -19.03 25.04
CA SER A 365 -25.18 -20.19 24.16
C SER A 365 -25.57 -19.80 22.74
N LEU A 366 -24.61 -19.85 21.81
CA LEU A 366 -24.88 -19.59 20.40
C LEU A 366 -25.86 -20.65 19.87
N PRO A 367 -26.92 -20.26 19.12
CA PRO A 367 -27.81 -21.20 18.45
C PRO A 367 -27.01 -22.22 17.63
N TRP A 368 -27.42 -23.49 17.64
CA TRP A 368 -26.65 -24.60 17.06
C TRP A 368 -26.27 -24.40 15.58
N TYR A 369 -27.07 -23.66 14.81
CA TYR A 369 -26.79 -23.34 13.39
C TYR A 369 -25.63 -22.34 13.20
N MET A 370 -25.20 -21.66 14.26
CA MET A 370 -24.01 -20.78 14.27
C MET A 370 -22.72 -21.50 14.69
N ARG A 371 -22.79 -22.79 15.08
CA ARG A 371 -21.58 -23.64 15.29
C ARG A 371 -21.01 -24.20 13.98
N LEU A 372 -21.60 -23.83 12.84
CA LEU A 372 -21.14 -24.16 11.51
C LEU A 372 -20.39 -22.95 10.95
N GLU A 373 -19.11 -23.11 10.60
CA GLU A 373 -18.24 -22.03 10.09
C GLU A 373 -18.91 -21.18 8.98
N PRO A 374 -18.76 -19.85 8.99
CA PRO A 374 -19.50 -18.96 8.12
C PRO A 374 -18.84 -18.82 6.74
N LYS A 375 -19.09 -19.77 5.83
CA LYS A 375 -18.80 -19.63 4.39
C LYS A 375 -20.06 -19.22 3.62
N ASN A 376 -20.34 -17.91 3.55
CA ASN A 376 -21.06 -17.15 2.48
C ASN A 376 -22.12 -16.15 2.98
N GLN A 377 -21.69 -14.92 3.27
CA GLN A 377 -22.53 -13.74 3.59
C GLN A 377 -23.45 -13.24 2.45
N ARG A 378 -23.42 -13.83 1.24
CA ARG A 378 -24.28 -13.41 0.11
C ARG A 378 -25.71 -13.95 0.15
N LEU A 379 -26.04 -14.86 1.06
CA LEU A 379 -27.40 -15.41 1.21
C LEU A 379 -28.31 -14.50 2.03
N GLN A 380 -27.81 -13.87 3.09
CA GLN A 380 -28.62 -13.03 3.99
C GLN A 380 -29.05 -11.69 3.37
N LYS A 381 -28.25 -11.10 2.47
CA LYS A 381 -28.64 -9.86 1.73
C LYS A 381 -29.82 -10.09 0.77
N ILE A 382 -30.00 -11.31 0.25
CA ILE A 382 -31.08 -11.61 -0.70
C ILE A 382 -32.41 -11.78 0.05
N PHE A 383 -32.42 -12.38 1.24
CA PHE A 383 -33.63 -12.51 2.06
C PHE A 383 -34.18 -11.16 2.56
N ARG A 384 -33.31 -10.19 2.86
CA ARG A 384 -33.73 -8.84 3.29
C ARG A 384 -34.27 -7.96 2.16
N LEU A 385 -33.80 -8.17 0.93
CA LEU A 385 -34.28 -7.43 -0.26
C LEU A 385 -35.65 -7.93 -0.75
N ILE A 386 -35.95 -9.22 -0.56
CA ILE A 386 -37.25 -9.81 -0.94
C ILE A 386 -38.36 -9.35 0.02
N GLY A 387 -38.04 -9.09 1.29
CA GLY A 387 -39.00 -8.60 2.28
C GLY A 387 -39.44 -7.14 2.11
N ARG A 388 -38.61 -6.28 1.49
CA ARG A 388 -38.92 -4.85 1.29
C ARG A 388 -39.63 -4.54 -0.04
N GLY A 389 -39.72 -5.48 -0.97
CA GLY A 389 -40.26 -5.25 -2.33
C GLY A 389 -41.73 -5.63 -2.56
N ILE A 390 -42.55 -5.80 -1.51
CA ILE A 390 -43.92 -6.36 -1.61
C ILE A 390 -45.06 -5.35 -1.31
N LYS A 391 -44.77 -4.09 -0.98
CA LYS A 391 -45.82 -3.06 -0.89
C LYS A 391 -45.58 -1.96 -1.93
N VAL A 392 -46.32 -2.05 -3.05
CA VAL A 392 -47.00 -0.96 -3.80
C VAL A 392 -47.36 -1.45 -5.23
N LEU A 393 -48.67 -1.65 -5.42
CA LEU A 393 -49.53 -1.62 -6.62
C LEU A 393 -49.14 -2.26 -7.99
N ARG A 394 -49.91 -3.31 -8.30
CA ARG A 394 -50.46 -3.86 -9.57
C ARG A 394 -50.13 -3.19 -10.93
N MET A 395 -49.61 -3.99 -11.87
CA MET A 395 -50.21 -4.31 -13.20
C MET A 395 -49.65 -5.65 -13.74
N SER A 396 -50.50 -6.43 -14.39
CA SER A 396 -50.45 -7.89 -14.53
C SER A 396 -49.73 -8.44 -15.78
N GLY A 397 -49.14 -9.63 -15.66
CA GLY A 397 -48.83 -10.54 -16.76
C GLY A 397 -47.37 -10.57 -17.21
N PHE A 398 -46.87 -9.47 -17.78
CA PHE A 398 -45.55 -9.44 -18.42
C PHE A 398 -44.38 -9.35 -17.41
N GLN A 399 -44.58 -8.61 -16.32
CA GLN A 399 -43.56 -8.44 -15.28
C GLN A 399 -43.34 -9.67 -14.41
N GLY A 400 -44.35 -10.54 -14.22
CA GLY A 400 -44.21 -11.76 -13.43
C GLY A 400 -43.31 -12.79 -14.10
N PHE A 401 -43.42 -12.90 -15.42
CA PHE A 401 -42.54 -13.74 -16.22
C PHE A 401 -41.14 -13.13 -16.37
N ALA A 402 -41.03 -11.82 -16.66
CA ALA A 402 -39.74 -11.13 -16.70
C ALA A 402 -39.02 -11.19 -15.34
N LYS A 403 -39.75 -11.10 -14.21
CA LYS A 403 -39.26 -11.39 -12.87
C LYS A 403 -38.84 -12.84 -12.74
N GLY A 404 -39.65 -13.81 -13.16
CA GLY A 404 -39.32 -15.25 -13.04
C GLY A 404 -38.06 -15.64 -13.80
N VAL A 405 -37.89 -15.11 -15.02
CA VAL A 405 -36.67 -15.23 -15.81
C VAL A 405 -35.54 -14.49 -15.12
N TYR A 406 -35.68 -13.20 -14.78
CA TYR A 406 -34.67 -12.44 -14.06
C TYR A 406 -34.22 -13.11 -12.75
N TYR A 407 -35.13 -13.72 -11.99
CA TYR A 407 -34.84 -14.44 -10.75
C TYR A 407 -34.17 -15.79 -11.00
N LYS A 408 -34.57 -16.55 -12.03
CA LYS A 408 -33.81 -17.74 -12.47
C LYS A 408 -32.41 -17.36 -12.95
N PHE A 409 -32.27 -16.26 -13.69
CA PHE A 409 -30.99 -15.67 -14.11
C PHE A 409 -30.13 -15.32 -12.92
N TYR A 410 -30.68 -14.53 -12.01
CA TYR A 410 -30.00 -14.03 -10.83
C TYR A 410 -29.63 -15.16 -9.88
N ASP A 411 -30.47 -16.19 -9.73
CA ASP A 411 -30.18 -17.35 -8.88
C ASP A 411 -29.14 -18.29 -9.51
N ILE A 412 -29.16 -18.49 -10.84
CA ILE A 412 -28.08 -19.16 -11.58
C ILE A 412 -26.77 -18.36 -11.45
N PHE A 413 -26.83 -17.03 -11.56
CA PHE A 413 -25.70 -16.11 -11.36
C PHE A 413 -25.18 -16.19 -9.92
N ALA A 414 -26.07 -16.21 -8.93
CA ALA A 414 -25.72 -16.29 -7.52
C ALA A 414 -25.13 -17.66 -7.16
N ARG A 415 -25.61 -18.75 -7.76
CA ARG A 415 -25.06 -20.11 -7.62
C ARG A 415 -23.70 -20.25 -8.32
N LEU A 416 -23.55 -19.75 -9.55
CA LEU A 416 -22.27 -19.71 -10.27
C LEU A 416 -21.24 -18.85 -9.52
N ARG A 417 -21.62 -17.69 -9.02
CA ARG A 417 -20.74 -16.78 -8.24
C ARG A 417 -20.41 -17.29 -6.83
N ARG A 418 -21.13 -18.30 -6.33
CA ARG A 418 -20.83 -19.06 -5.10
C ARG A 418 -20.10 -20.37 -5.37
N SER A 419 -19.99 -20.79 -6.63
CA SER A 419 -19.22 -21.97 -7.01
C SER A 419 -17.73 -21.72 -6.78
N PRO A 420 -16.99 -22.65 -6.14
CA PRO A 420 -15.54 -22.55 -6.00
C PRO A 420 -14.80 -22.48 -7.35
N LEU A 421 -15.47 -22.79 -8.48
CA LEU A 421 -14.95 -22.63 -9.84
C LEU A 421 -14.80 -21.15 -10.30
N LEU A 422 -15.56 -20.22 -9.71
CA LEU A 422 -15.50 -18.77 -10.03
C LEU A 422 -14.92 -17.93 -8.88
N ARG A 423 -14.56 -18.56 -7.75
CA ARG A 423 -13.65 -17.94 -6.78
C ARG A 423 -12.27 -17.91 -7.42
N VAL A 424 -11.98 -16.80 -8.05
CA VAL A 424 -10.63 -16.47 -8.48
C VAL A 424 -9.73 -16.53 -7.22
N PRO A 425 -8.70 -17.38 -7.18
CA PRO A 425 -7.82 -17.47 -6.03
C PRO A 425 -7.16 -16.10 -5.74
N TYR A 426 -6.88 -15.84 -4.46
CA TYR A 426 -6.12 -14.67 -3.96
C TYR A 426 -4.80 -14.42 -4.72
N ALA A 427 -4.33 -15.42 -5.48
CA ALA A 427 -3.18 -15.37 -6.36
C ALA A 427 -3.22 -14.32 -7.50
N LEU A 428 -4.34 -13.65 -7.78
CA LEU A 428 -4.46 -12.66 -8.87
C LEU A 428 -4.12 -11.20 -8.51
N ASP A 429 -3.83 -10.86 -7.24
CA ASP A 429 -3.53 -9.46 -6.84
C ASP A 429 -2.01 -9.12 -6.82
N ASP A 430 -1.16 -10.13 -7.01
CA ASP A 430 0.31 -9.98 -7.09
C ASP A 430 0.78 -9.82 -8.54
N SER A 431 0.72 -8.59 -9.07
CA SER A 431 1.42 -8.28 -10.31
C SER A 431 2.91 -8.09 -10.03
N TYR A 432 3.73 -9.09 -10.38
CA TYR A 432 5.18 -8.90 -10.46
C TYR A 432 5.50 -7.98 -11.65
N VAL A 433 5.94 -6.75 -11.36
CA VAL A 433 6.47 -5.82 -12.36
C VAL A 433 7.95 -5.62 -12.03
N PRO A 434 8.85 -6.39 -12.64
CA PRO A 434 10.29 -6.19 -12.44
C PRO A 434 10.71 -4.82 -12.95
N GLU A 435 11.58 -4.14 -12.20
CA GLU A 435 12.26 -2.92 -12.64
C GLU A 435 13.07 -3.23 -13.91
N ASP A 436 12.93 -2.42 -14.97
CA ASP A 436 13.83 -2.47 -16.13
C ASP A 436 14.96 -1.46 -15.93
N ASN A 437 16.17 -1.99 -15.70
CA ASN A 437 17.39 -1.24 -15.50
C ASN A 437 18.32 -1.30 -16.72
N SER A 438 17.85 -1.90 -17.82
CA SER A 438 18.64 -2.05 -19.02
C SER A 438 18.67 -0.78 -19.86
N GLN A 439 19.78 -0.56 -20.52
CA GLN A 439 19.92 0.34 -21.65
C GLN A 439 20.20 -0.54 -22.86
N VAL A 440 19.26 -0.57 -23.80
CA VAL A 440 19.40 -1.40 -25.00
C VAL A 440 20.06 -0.58 -26.11
N THR A 441 21.21 -1.04 -26.58
CA THR A 441 21.84 -0.54 -27.80
C THR A 441 21.37 -1.37 -28.98
N LEU A 442 20.88 -0.70 -30.02
CA LEU A 442 20.45 -1.33 -31.26
C LEU A 442 21.66 -1.60 -32.16
N TYR A 443 21.97 -2.87 -32.42
CA TYR A 443 23.04 -3.28 -33.34
C TYR A 443 22.43 -3.75 -34.66
N THR A 444 22.56 -2.94 -35.69
CA THR A 444 21.95 -3.20 -37.00
C THR A 444 22.71 -2.51 -38.13
N ASP A 445 22.82 -3.18 -39.27
CA ASP A 445 23.30 -2.63 -40.53
C ASP A 445 22.15 -2.05 -41.38
N GLN A 446 20.90 -2.19 -40.93
CA GLN A 446 19.73 -1.63 -41.60
C GLN A 446 19.43 -0.21 -41.11
N GLU A 447 19.51 0.78 -42.00
CA GLU A 447 19.28 2.20 -41.61
C GLU A 447 17.86 2.46 -41.09
N ASN A 448 16.86 1.83 -41.72
CA ASN A 448 15.44 2.11 -41.52
C ASN A 448 14.73 1.21 -40.50
N ILE A 449 15.43 0.27 -39.86
CA ILE A 449 14.82 -0.56 -38.81
C ILE A 449 14.79 0.22 -37.48
N PHE A 450 13.62 0.31 -36.85
CA PHE A 450 13.37 1.13 -35.65
C PHE A 450 13.81 2.61 -35.80
N PRO A 451 13.18 3.38 -36.72
CA PRO A 451 13.58 4.76 -36.97
C PRO A 451 13.43 5.61 -35.69
N GLY A 452 14.50 6.34 -35.34
CA GLY A 452 14.53 7.23 -34.18
C GLY A 452 14.94 6.59 -32.85
N TYR A 453 15.23 5.27 -32.82
CA TYR A 453 15.74 4.61 -31.61
C TYR A 453 17.25 4.82 -31.43
N TRP A 454 17.68 5.20 -30.23
CA TRP A 454 19.07 5.41 -29.84
C TRP A 454 19.31 4.87 -28.42
N PRO A 455 20.53 4.38 -28.09
CA PRO A 455 21.72 4.34 -28.92
C PRO A 455 21.71 3.24 -29.99
N ARG A 456 22.42 3.44 -31.11
CA ARG A 456 22.60 2.44 -32.19
C ARG A 456 24.06 2.33 -32.63
N LYS A 457 24.48 1.13 -33.03
CA LYS A 457 25.81 0.80 -33.57
C LYS A 457 25.68 -0.12 -34.79
N GLN A 458 26.64 -0.06 -35.71
CA GLN A 458 26.70 -0.98 -36.86
C GLN A 458 27.40 -2.29 -36.46
N LEU A 459 26.95 -3.41 -37.03
CA LEU A 459 27.60 -4.70 -36.84
C LEU A 459 28.92 -4.75 -37.62
N GLY A 460 29.01 -4.09 -38.77
CA GLY A 460 30.18 -4.17 -39.67
C GLY A 460 31.42 -3.33 -39.37
N ALA A 461 31.40 -2.41 -38.40
CA ALA A 461 32.35 -1.28 -38.36
C ALA A 461 33.79 -1.62 -37.92
N GLU A 462 34.04 -2.70 -37.16
CA GLU A 462 35.39 -3.02 -36.65
C GLU A 462 35.72 -4.52 -36.77
N ARG A 463 36.27 -4.92 -37.92
CA ARG A 463 36.69 -6.32 -38.21
C ARG A 463 37.98 -6.74 -37.51
N THR A 464 38.65 -5.84 -36.78
CA THR A 464 39.97 -6.05 -36.16
C THR A 464 39.93 -6.45 -34.68
N VAL A 465 38.75 -6.58 -34.08
CA VAL A 465 38.63 -6.90 -32.65
C VAL A 465 38.73 -8.41 -32.38
N ALA A 466 39.46 -8.79 -31.32
CA ALA A 466 39.61 -10.18 -30.92
C ALA A 466 38.26 -10.80 -30.53
N ARG A 467 37.91 -11.93 -31.14
CA ARG A 467 36.64 -12.64 -30.90
C ARG A 467 36.72 -13.41 -29.58
N SER A 468 35.82 -13.10 -28.66
CA SER A 468 35.66 -13.83 -27.40
C SER A 468 35.12 -15.24 -27.63
N ALA A 469 35.68 -16.23 -26.93
CA ALA A 469 35.19 -17.61 -26.93
C ALA A 469 33.78 -17.70 -26.34
N VAL A 470 32.95 -18.60 -26.89
CA VAL A 470 31.55 -18.78 -26.48
C VAL A 470 31.21 -20.26 -26.27
N THR A 471 30.37 -20.54 -25.27
CA THR A 471 29.79 -21.87 -25.02
C THR A 471 28.32 -21.84 -25.38
N VAL A 472 27.88 -22.73 -26.28
CA VAL A 472 26.45 -22.90 -26.61
C VAL A 472 25.83 -23.93 -25.66
N ILE A 473 24.68 -23.62 -25.07
CA ILE A 473 23.96 -24.50 -24.17
C ILE A 473 22.57 -24.87 -24.70
N ALA A 474 22.12 -26.08 -24.39
CA ALA A 474 20.74 -26.48 -24.62
C ALA A 474 20.29 -27.55 -23.60
N ALA A 475 19.01 -27.51 -23.24
CA ALA A 475 18.35 -28.58 -22.49
C ALA A 475 17.45 -29.37 -23.45
N CYS A 476 17.44 -30.71 -23.34
CA CYS A 476 16.62 -31.56 -24.20
C CYS A 476 15.72 -32.53 -23.43
N LYS A 477 14.58 -32.85 -24.04
CA LYS A 477 13.71 -33.96 -23.67
C LYS A 477 12.84 -34.36 -24.86
N ASN A 478 12.99 -35.58 -25.36
CA ASN A 478 12.22 -36.12 -26.48
C ASN A 478 12.29 -35.26 -27.76
N GLU A 479 13.52 -34.98 -28.21
CA GLU A 479 13.86 -34.14 -29.36
C GLU A 479 14.40 -34.97 -30.55
N SER A 480 14.03 -36.24 -30.67
CA SER A 480 14.54 -37.14 -31.72
C SER A 480 14.36 -36.61 -33.14
N ASP A 481 13.23 -35.92 -33.41
CA ASP A 481 12.92 -35.29 -34.70
C ASP A 481 13.86 -34.11 -35.04
N ASN A 482 14.44 -33.44 -34.05
CA ASN A 482 15.20 -32.21 -34.24
C ASN A 482 16.71 -32.37 -33.96
N ALA A 483 17.10 -33.37 -33.16
CA ALA A 483 18.43 -33.50 -32.59
C ALA A 483 19.57 -33.49 -33.63
N ALA A 484 19.49 -34.31 -34.67
CA ALA A 484 20.53 -34.39 -35.70
C ALA A 484 20.70 -33.06 -36.46
N ASN A 485 19.57 -32.48 -36.91
CA ASN A 485 19.58 -31.23 -37.67
C ASN A 485 20.05 -30.05 -36.80
N TRP A 486 19.70 -30.02 -35.51
CA TRP A 486 20.12 -28.97 -34.58
C TRP A 486 21.66 -28.97 -34.39
N ILE A 487 22.27 -30.15 -34.23
CA ILE A 487 23.75 -30.29 -34.19
C ILE A 487 24.37 -29.79 -35.51
N HIS A 488 23.84 -30.23 -36.65
CA HIS A 488 24.34 -29.80 -37.96
C HIS A 488 24.26 -28.27 -38.14
N GLN A 489 23.17 -27.63 -37.72
CA GLN A 489 23.00 -26.18 -37.82
C GLN A 489 24.00 -25.38 -36.98
N LEU A 490 24.31 -25.86 -35.77
CA LEU A 490 25.30 -25.22 -34.89
C LEU A 490 26.73 -25.45 -35.38
N THR A 491 27.05 -26.66 -35.83
CA THR A 491 28.37 -26.98 -36.36
C THR A 491 28.64 -26.35 -37.72
N SER A 492 27.59 -25.91 -38.44
CA SER A 492 27.70 -25.19 -39.71
C SER A 492 27.83 -23.66 -39.58
N GLN A 493 27.78 -23.09 -38.38
CA GLN A 493 27.87 -21.63 -38.19
C GLN A 493 29.19 -21.04 -38.73
N THR A 494 29.18 -19.80 -39.22
CA THR A 494 30.38 -19.10 -39.73
C THR A 494 31.41 -18.85 -38.63
N PHE A 495 30.95 -18.56 -37.42
CA PHE A 495 31.75 -18.55 -36.20
C PHE A 495 31.48 -19.84 -35.41
N LYS A 496 32.54 -20.57 -35.04
CA LYS A 496 32.42 -21.84 -34.31
C LYS A 496 32.43 -21.59 -32.79
N PRO A 497 31.52 -22.19 -32.02
CA PRO A 497 31.60 -22.14 -30.55
C PRO A 497 32.81 -22.93 -30.05
N ALA A 498 33.33 -22.54 -28.89
CA ALA A 498 34.45 -23.25 -28.25
C ALA A 498 34.01 -24.62 -27.72
N GLU A 499 32.76 -24.74 -27.26
CA GLU A 499 32.12 -26.00 -26.91
C GLU A 499 30.59 -25.90 -26.97
N ILE A 500 29.92 -27.05 -27.03
CA ILE A 500 28.46 -27.18 -26.95
C ILE A 500 28.11 -28.11 -25.79
N LEU A 501 27.25 -27.65 -24.88
CA LEU A 501 26.79 -28.41 -23.71
C LEU A 501 25.31 -28.74 -23.82
N ILE A 502 24.97 -30.02 -23.81
CA ILE A 502 23.60 -30.51 -23.94
C ILE A 502 23.23 -31.28 -22.67
N VAL A 503 22.14 -30.88 -22.01
CA VAL A 503 21.67 -31.54 -20.79
C VAL A 503 20.31 -32.20 -21.05
N ASP A 504 20.30 -33.52 -21.04
CA ASP A 504 19.10 -34.33 -21.18
C ASP A 504 18.42 -34.52 -19.83
N THR A 505 17.12 -34.20 -19.78
CA THR A 505 16.30 -34.26 -18.56
C THR A 505 15.53 -35.58 -18.40
N GLY A 506 15.93 -36.62 -19.13
CA GLY A 506 15.30 -37.94 -19.17
C GLY A 506 14.44 -38.14 -20.40
N SER A 507 15.05 -38.11 -21.59
CA SER A 507 14.41 -38.52 -22.85
C SER A 507 14.04 -40.01 -22.82
N SER A 508 12.85 -40.33 -23.32
CA SER A 508 12.30 -41.67 -23.44
C SER A 508 12.24 -42.18 -24.89
N ASP A 509 12.69 -41.36 -25.84
CA ASP A 509 12.79 -41.69 -27.27
C ASP A 509 14.26 -41.83 -27.71
N GLN A 510 14.51 -41.87 -29.02
CA GLN A 510 15.85 -42.05 -29.59
C GLN A 510 16.75 -40.80 -29.51
N THR A 511 16.36 -39.73 -28.80
CA THR A 511 17.10 -38.46 -28.75
C THR A 511 18.57 -38.64 -28.37
N ILE A 512 18.85 -39.37 -27.30
CA ILE A 512 20.22 -39.55 -26.79
C ILE A 512 21.07 -40.33 -27.79
N GLU A 513 20.51 -41.36 -28.44
CA GLU A 513 21.23 -42.17 -29.43
C GLU A 513 21.57 -41.36 -30.67
N ILE A 514 20.63 -40.54 -31.14
CA ILE A 514 20.83 -39.62 -32.27
C ILE A 514 21.89 -38.58 -31.93
N LEU A 515 21.83 -37.95 -30.75
CA LEU A 515 22.83 -36.98 -30.31
C LEU A 515 24.23 -37.61 -30.22
N LYS A 516 24.37 -38.77 -29.58
CA LYS A 516 25.65 -39.48 -29.49
C LYS A 516 26.21 -39.85 -30.86
N THR A 517 25.36 -40.17 -31.82
CA THR A 517 25.78 -40.49 -33.20
C THR A 517 26.23 -39.23 -33.93
N ALA A 518 25.45 -38.14 -33.84
CA ALA A 518 25.77 -36.88 -34.49
C ALA A 518 27.10 -36.28 -33.99
N VAL A 519 27.39 -36.39 -32.69
CA VAL A 519 28.62 -35.83 -32.07
C VAL A 519 29.91 -36.48 -32.55
N LYS A 520 29.91 -37.78 -32.90
CA LYS A 520 31.13 -38.51 -33.29
C LYS A 520 31.85 -37.94 -34.53
N SER A 521 31.17 -37.11 -35.31
CA SER A 521 31.61 -36.61 -36.61
C SER A 521 31.95 -35.12 -36.63
N GLN A 522 32.11 -34.50 -35.45
CA GLN A 522 32.22 -33.05 -35.32
C GLN A 522 33.56 -32.60 -34.73
N ASP A 523 34.12 -31.53 -35.29
CA ASP A 523 35.40 -30.94 -34.85
C ASP A 523 35.25 -30.03 -33.62
N ILE A 524 34.01 -29.73 -33.20
CA ILE A 524 33.71 -28.92 -32.01
C ILE A 524 33.53 -29.86 -30.81
N PRO A 525 34.08 -29.54 -29.62
CA PRO A 525 33.78 -30.27 -28.39
C PRO A 525 32.28 -30.21 -28.04
N ILE A 526 31.58 -31.34 -28.10
CA ILE A 526 30.16 -31.45 -27.69
C ILE A 526 30.04 -32.42 -26.52
N LYS A 527 29.55 -31.95 -25.37
CA LYS A 527 29.34 -32.74 -24.16
C LYS A 527 27.84 -32.94 -23.91
N ILE A 528 27.44 -34.20 -23.71
CA ILE A 528 26.06 -34.58 -23.41
C ILE A 528 26.00 -35.09 -21.97
N PHE A 529 25.15 -34.48 -21.15
CA PHE A 529 24.91 -34.87 -19.77
C PHE A 529 23.52 -35.47 -19.63
N ASN A 530 23.40 -36.65 -19.00
CA ASN A 530 22.11 -37.26 -18.70
C ASN A 530 21.76 -37.01 -17.22
N LYS A 531 20.67 -36.29 -16.97
CA LYS A 531 20.19 -35.88 -15.64
C LYS A 531 18.67 -36.11 -15.56
N PRO A 532 18.19 -37.36 -15.48
CA PRO A 532 16.76 -37.63 -15.46
C PRO A 532 16.10 -37.04 -14.20
N GLY A 533 14.89 -36.49 -14.37
CA GLY A 533 14.07 -36.02 -13.25
C GLY A 533 14.29 -34.56 -12.81
N ILE A 534 15.25 -33.85 -13.41
CA ILE A 534 15.41 -32.40 -13.21
C ILE A 534 14.51 -31.60 -14.18
N ASN A 535 14.18 -30.36 -13.84
CA ASN A 535 13.47 -29.46 -14.74
C ASN A 535 14.43 -28.74 -15.70
N ILE A 536 13.86 -28.03 -16.69
CA ILE A 536 14.63 -27.30 -17.71
C ILE A 536 15.51 -26.19 -17.13
N ALA A 537 15.08 -25.52 -16.05
CA ALA A 537 15.84 -24.47 -15.40
C ALA A 537 17.13 -25.01 -14.74
N THR A 538 17.00 -26.08 -13.95
CA THR A 538 18.15 -26.78 -13.35
C THR A 538 19.10 -27.32 -14.42
N ALA A 539 18.57 -27.82 -15.55
CA ALA A 539 19.38 -28.29 -16.66
C ALA A 539 20.22 -27.16 -17.29
N ARG A 540 19.61 -25.98 -17.52
CA ARG A 540 20.31 -24.80 -18.04
C ARG A 540 21.36 -24.27 -17.06
N ASN A 541 21.03 -24.13 -15.78
CA ASN A 541 21.98 -23.67 -14.76
C ASN A 541 23.19 -24.61 -14.66
N PHE A 542 22.96 -25.93 -14.63
CA PHE A 542 24.04 -26.92 -14.64
C PHE A 542 24.97 -26.77 -15.87
N ALA A 543 24.40 -26.55 -17.06
CA ALA A 543 25.19 -26.30 -18.26
C ALA A 543 26.02 -25.01 -18.16
N ILE A 544 25.44 -23.94 -17.62
CA ILE A 544 26.12 -22.63 -17.46
C ILE A 544 27.26 -22.72 -16.44
N GLU A 545 27.04 -23.39 -15.32
CA GLU A 545 28.08 -23.64 -14.31
C GLU A 545 29.24 -24.41 -14.91
N THR A 546 28.95 -25.45 -15.70
CA THR A 546 29.94 -26.32 -16.35
C THR A 546 30.68 -25.66 -17.51
N ALA A 547 30.10 -24.65 -18.15
CA ALA A 547 30.68 -23.97 -19.30
C ALA A 547 32.06 -23.38 -19.00
N GLN A 548 32.98 -23.44 -19.96
CA GLN A 548 34.34 -22.92 -19.79
C GLN A 548 34.47 -21.50 -20.33
N SER A 549 33.62 -21.10 -21.26
CA SER A 549 33.66 -19.77 -21.87
C SER A 549 33.02 -18.70 -20.95
N PRO A 550 33.50 -17.44 -21.02
CA PRO A 550 32.90 -16.33 -20.27
C PRO A 550 31.54 -15.89 -20.85
N ILE A 551 31.29 -16.17 -22.13
CA ILE A 551 30.03 -15.86 -22.82
C ILE A 551 29.27 -17.16 -23.07
N ILE A 552 28.00 -17.14 -22.68
CA ILE A 552 27.05 -18.23 -22.86
C ILE A 552 26.07 -17.84 -23.95
N VAL A 553 25.74 -18.78 -24.82
CA VAL A 553 24.70 -18.61 -25.84
C VAL A 553 23.66 -19.72 -25.68
N SER A 554 22.40 -19.34 -25.50
CA SER A 554 21.27 -20.26 -25.42
C SER A 554 20.55 -20.35 -26.76
N LEU A 555 20.32 -21.58 -27.21
CA LEU A 555 19.48 -21.90 -28.36
C LEU A 555 18.64 -23.13 -28.04
N ASP A 556 17.31 -23.00 -28.11
CA ASP A 556 16.41 -24.13 -27.85
C ASP A 556 16.36 -25.11 -29.03
N PHE A 557 16.05 -26.37 -28.74
CA PHE A 557 15.66 -27.34 -29.77
C PHE A 557 14.39 -26.87 -30.50
N GLY A 558 14.28 -27.22 -31.79
CA GLY A 558 13.20 -26.73 -32.66
C GLY A 558 13.37 -25.29 -33.16
N CYS A 559 14.49 -24.64 -32.85
CA CYS A 559 14.95 -23.42 -33.51
C CYS A 559 15.87 -23.75 -34.69
N THR A 560 15.90 -22.87 -35.68
CA THR A 560 16.76 -22.93 -36.87
C THR A 560 17.42 -21.57 -37.07
N PRO A 561 18.67 -21.41 -36.60
CA PRO A 561 19.42 -20.19 -36.80
C PRO A 561 19.94 -20.08 -38.25
N PRO A 562 20.09 -18.86 -38.81
CA PRO A 562 20.86 -18.65 -40.05
C PRO A 562 22.36 -18.96 -39.84
N LEU A 563 23.13 -19.07 -40.93
CA LEU A 563 24.55 -19.49 -40.87
C LEU A 563 25.46 -18.50 -40.12
N ASP A 564 25.13 -17.22 -40.15
CA ASP A 564 25.87 -16.12 -39.53
C ASP A 564 25.32 -15.73 -38.13
N TRP A 565 24.41 -16.53 -37.59
CA TRP A 565 23.70 -16.21 -36.35
C TRP A 565 24.63 -16.08 -35.15
N LEU A 566 25.47 -17.09 -34.92
CA LEU A 566 26.34 -17.10 -33.74
C LEU A 566 27.34 -15.96 -33.79
N GLU A 567 27.87 -15.65 -34.98
CA GLU A 567 28.80 -14.55 -35.21
C GLU A 567 28.15 -13.20 -34.89
N LYS A 568 27.01 -12.89 -35.52
CA LYS A 568 26.34 -11.59 -35.35
C LYS A 568 25.70 -11.40 -33.97
N LEU A 569 25.14 -12.45 -33.37
CA LEU A 569 24.57 -12.37 -32.01
C LEU A 569 25.65 -12.07 -30.96
N THR A 570 26.86 -12.56 -31.15
CA THR A 570 27.97 -12.41 -30.17
C THR A 570 28.86 -11.21 -30.47
N GLN A 571 28.74 -10.62 -31.66
CA GLN A 571 29.50 -9.45 -32.05
C GLN A 571 29.40 -8.22 -31.13
N PRO A 572 28.24 -7.91 -30.50
CA PRO A 572 28.16 -6.81 -29.53
C PRO A 572 29.17 -6.94 -28.37
N PHE A 573 29.50 -8.16 -27.94
CA PHE A 573 30.51 -8.39 -26.89
C PHE A 573 31.94 -8.11 -27.35
N TRP A 574 32.19 -8.12 -28.66
CA TRP A 574 33.50 -7.80 -29.22
C TRP A 574 33.62 -6.29 -29.45
N ILE A 575 32.57 -5.65 -29.97
CA ILE A 575 32.55 -4.20 -30.24
C ILE A 575 32.55 -3.40 -28.94
N ASP A 576 31.80 -3.84 -27.93
CA ASP A 576 31.66 -3.13 -26.66
C ASP A 576 31.88 -4.11 -25.50
N PRO A 577 33.08 -4.08 -24.87
CA PRO A 577 33.41 -4.93 -23.74
C PRO A 577 32.49 -4.75 -22.53
N LYS A 578 31.70 -3.67 -22.46
CA LYS A 578 30.70 -3.49 -21.40
C LYS A 578 29.44 -4.32 -21.64
N THR A 579 29.21 -4.85 -22.84
CA THR A 579 27.99 -5.62 -23.17
C THR A 579 27.84 -6.82 -22.24
N GLU A 580 26.69 -6.92 -21.58
CA GLU A 580 26.39 -7.99 -20.63
C GLU A 580 25.46 -9.04 -21.23
N VAL A 581 24.53 -8.59 -22.07
CA VAL A 581 23.47 -9.41 -22.69
C VAL A 581 23.27 -8.98 -24.14
N ALA A 582 23.11 -9.94 -25.04
CA ALA A 582 22.74 -9.71 -26.43
C ALA A 582 21.60 -10.64 -26.84
N ALA A 583 20.63 -10.13 -27.59
CA ALA A 583 19.50 -10.90 -28.07
C ALA A 583 19.23 -10.64 -29.55
N SER A 584 18.87 -11.69 -30.29
CA SER A 584 18.39 -11.56 -31.66
C SER A 584 16.88 -11.83 -31.76
N TRP A 585 16.28 -11.44 -32.87
CA TRP A 585 14.86 -11.69 -33.10
C TRP A 585 14.58 -13.17 -33.43
N PHE A 586 13.36 -13.63 -33.13
CA PHE A 586 12.86 -14.92 -33.59
C PHE A 586 11.50 -14.77 -34.26
N ARG A 587 11.19 -15.61 -35.25
CA ARG A 587 9.87 -15.68 -35.88
C ARG A 587 9.31 -17.08 -35.88
N GLY A 588 8.00 -17.21 -35.71
CA GLY A 588 7.33 -18.51 -35.78
C GLY A 588 7.05 -18.93 -37.21
N VAL A 589 7.50 -20.12 -37.59
CA VAL A 589 7.35 -20.66 -38.94
C VAL A 589 6.66 -22.02 -38.98
N ASP A 590 6.06 -22.35 -40.12
CA ASP A 590 5.52 -23.68 -40.42
C ASP A 590 6.61 -24.67 -40.90
N THR A 591 6.23 -25.89 -41.29
CA THR A 591 7.19 -26.90 -41.79
C THR A 591 7.87 -26.52 -43.10
N LYS A 592 7.32 -25.57 -43.86
CA LYS A 592 7.90 -25.04 -45.10
C LYS A 592 8.68 -23.73 -44.88
N ARG A 593 8.87 -23.32 -43.62
CA ARG A 593 9.52 -22.07 -43.22
C ARG A 593 8.77 -20.80 -43.64
N ASN A 594 7.47 -20.89 -43.92
CA ASN A 594 6.62 -19.71 -44.09
C ASN A 594 6.19 -19.17 -42.72
N GLU A 595 5.86 -17.88 -42.65
CA GLU A 595 5.29 -17.30 -41.43
C GLU A 595 4.04 -18.08 -41.03
N SER A 596 4.02 -18.59 -39.80
CA SER A 596 2.92 -19.42 -39.34
C SER A 596 1.66 -18.58 -39.16
N PHE A 597 0.52 -19.11 -39.60
CA PHE A 597 -0.80 -18.54 -39.31
C PHE A 597 -0.99 -18.22 -37.82
N PHE A 598 -0.51 -19.11 -36.95
CA PHE A 598 -0.63 -18.93 -35.50
C PHE A 598 0.23 -17.78 -34.98
N SER A 599 1.37 -17.48 -35.62
CA SER A 599 2.25 -16.38 -35.24
C SER A 599 1.53 -15.03 -35.20
N GLY A 600 0.55 -14.81 -36.07
CA GLY A 600 -0.28 -13.61 -36.07
C GLY A 600 -1.34 -13.51 -34.96
N LEU A 601 -1.52 -14.55 -34.13
CA LEU A 601 -2.63 -14.66 -33.17
C LEU A 601 -2.22 -14.62 -31.70
N GLY A 602 -0.93 -14.46 -31.42
CA GLY A 602 -0.44 -14.45 -30.04
C GLY A 602 1.04 -14.17 -29.86
N TRP A 603 1.79 -13.91 -30.92
CA TRP A 603 3.20 -13.53 -30.83
C TRP A 603 3.43 -12.12 -31.38
N PRO A 604 4.35 -11.35 -30.77
CA PRO A 604 4.70 -10.04 -31.28
C PRO A 604 5.38 -10.15 -32.64
N LYS A 605 5.13 -9.18 -33.53
CA LYS A 605 5.91 -8.99 -34.76
C LYS A 605 7.03 -7.99 -34.48
N LEU A 606 8.13 -8.08 -35.22
CA LEU A 606 9.31 -7.24 -35.00
C LEU A 606 8.97 -5.74 -35.02
N LYS A 607 8.09 -5.33 -35.93
CA LYS A 607 7.62 -3.94 -36.06
C LYS A 607 6.75 -3.44 -34.89
N ASP A 608 6.19 -4.34 -34.09
CA ASP A 608 5.26 -4.04 -33.01
C ASP A 608 5.96 -4.07 -31.63
N VAL A 609 7.29 -4.21 -31.61
CA VAL A 609 8.12 -4.29 -30.39
C VAL A 609 8.99 -3.07 -30.26
N SER A 610 9.14 -2.56 -29.03
CA SER A 610 10.18 -1.60 -28.68
C SER A 610 11.49 -2.34 -28.41
N PRO A 611 12.64 -1.95 -29.01
CA PRO A 611 13.94 -2.53 -28.66
C PRO A 611 14.23 -2.52 -27.15
N GLN A 612 13.82 -1.46 -26.45
CA GLN A 612 13.99 -1.34 -25.01
C GLN A 612 13.21 -2.42 -24.24
N GLU A 613 11.96 -2.67 -24.62
CA GLU A 613 11.04 -3.55 -23.90
C GLU A 613 11.13 -5.02 -24.38
N TYR A 614 11.96 -5.31 -25.37
CA TYR A 614 12.07 -6.66 -25.91
C TYR A 614 12.58 -7.64 -24.85
N ILE A 615 11.75 -8.63 -24.52
CA ILE A 615 12.11 -9.75 -23.66
C ILE A 615 12.42 -10.96 -24.55
N PRO A 616 13.70 -11.31 -24.70
CA PRO A 616 14.07 -12.49 -25.46
C PRO A 616 13.69 -13.74 -24.66
N ALA A 617 13.07 -14.70 -25.34
CA ALA A 617 13.06 -16.06 -24.84
C ALA A 617 14.46 -16.68 -25.01
N SER A 618 14.75 -17.77 -24.29
CA SER A 618 16.02 -18.55 -24.41
C SER A 618 16.26 -19.18 -25.80
N ARG A 619 15.48 -18.78 -26.81
CA ARG A 619 15.56 -19.19 -28.23
C ARG A 619 16.70 -18.53 -28.98
N SER A 620 17.14 -17.34 -28.57
CA SER A 620 18.26 -16.62 -29.19
C SER A 620 18.80 -15.54 -28.23
N LEU A 621 19.57 -16.00 -27.25
CA LEU A 621 20.04 -15.14 -26.16
C LEU A 621 21.49 -15.46 -25.84
N ALA A 622 22.32 -14.43 -25.79
CA ALA A 622 23.71 -14.51 -25.35
C ALA A 622 23.92 -13.63 -24.13
N PHE A 623 24.70 -14.08 -23.17
CA PHE A 623 24.99 -13.34 -21.93
C PHE A 623 26.32 -13.75 -21.34
N THR A 624 26.94 -12.87 -20.57
CA THR A 624 28.15 -13.23 -19.80
C THR A 624 27.79 -14.10 -18.60
N LYS A 625 28.71 -14.95 -18.14
CA LYS A 625 28.56 -15.65 -16.85
C LYS A 625 28.32 -14.69 -15.68
N GLY A 626 28.93 -13.50 -15.73
CA GLY A 626 28.68 -12.43 -14.78
C GLY A 626 27.23 -11.96 -14.79
N ALA A 627 26.62 -11.78 -15.96
CA ALA A 627 25.21 -11.43 -16.12
C ALA A 627 24.27 -12.52 -15.56
N TRP A 628 24.56 -13.79 -15.84
CA TRP A 628 23.81 -14.92 -15.25
C TRP A 628 23.88 -14.92 -13.72
N ALA A 629 25.06 -14.74 -13.14
CA ALA A 629 25.25 -14.67 -11.70
C ALA A 629 24.52 -13.46 -11.09
N LYS A 630 24.56 -12.29 -11.75
CA LYS A 630 23.81 -11.09 -11.34
C LYS A 630 22.31 -11.32 -11.34
N ALA A 631 21.78 -12.06 -12.31
CA ALA A 631 20.35 -12.39 -12.43
C ALA A 631 19.90 -13.54 -11.52
N GLY A 632 20.80 -14.17 -10.76
CA GLY A 632 20.47 -15.30 -9.87
C GLY A 632 20.17 -16.61 -10.60
N GLY A 633 20.52 -16.71 -11.88
CA GLY A 633 20.28 -17.89 -12.73
C GLY A 633 18.82 -18.14 -13.10
N TYR A 634 18.59 -19.24 -13.83
CA TYR A 634 17.23 -19.66 -14.20
C TYR A 634 16.45 -20.14 -12.95
N PRO A 635 15.16 -19.81 -12.82
CA PRO A 635 14.38 -20.10 -11.61
C PRO A 635 14.02 -21.59 -11.47
N GLU A 636 14.87 -22.35 -10.77
CA GLU A 636 14.69 -23.80 -10.57
C GLU A 636 13.44 -24.18 -9.76
N TRP A 637 12.88 -23.23 -9.02
CA TRP A 637 11.66 -23.41 -8.25
C TRP A 637 10.39 -23.50 -9.11
N LEU A 638 10.44 -23.09 -10.40
CA LEU A 638 9.34 -23.28 -11.33
C LEU A 638 9.18 -24.74 -11.72
N THR A 639 7.93 -25.18 -11.95
CA THR A 639 7.68 -26.61 -12.15
C THR A 639 7.67 -27.03 -13.61
N LEU A 640 7.34 -26.13 -14.53
CA LEU A 640 7.04 -26.52 -15.91
C LEU A 640 7.60 -25.58 -16.99
N THR A 641 7.28 -24.28 -16.96
CA THR A 641 7.66 -23.33 -18.01
C THR A 641 7.58 -21.88 -17.49
N GLY A 642 8.09 -20.92 -18.27
CA GLY A 642 8.16 -19.49 -17.92
C GLY A 642 9.48 -19.10 -17.28
N GLU A 643 10.40 -20.06 -17.13
CA GLU A 643 11.73 -19.87 -16.56
C GLU A 643 12.61 -18.95 -17.42
N ASP A 644 12.46 -19.01 -18.74
CA ASP A 644 13.20 -18.16 -19.67
C ASP A 644 12.77 -16.70 -19.61
N THR A 645 11.46 -16.49 -19.53
CA THR A 645 10.85 -15.17 -19.44
C THR A 645 11.21 -14.52 -18.11
N TYR A 646 11.10 -15.27 -17.01
CA TYR A 646 11.52 -14.79 -15.70
C TYR A 646 13.02 -14.46 -15.68
N PHE A 647 13.88 -15.34 -16.20
CA PHE A 647 15.31 -15.07 -16.25
C PHE A 647 15.66 -13.84 -17.10
N ALA A 648 15.02 -13.66 -18.27
CA ALA A 648 15.22 -12.49 -19.11
C ALA A 648 14.78 -11.19 -18.43
N LEU A 649 13.70 -11.23 -17.64
CA LEU A 649 13.26 -10.11 -16.81
C LEU A 649 14.28 -9.79 -15.70
N GLU A 650 14.86 -10.81 -15.04
CA GLU A 650 15.93 -10.58 -14.06
C GLU A 650 17.20 -10.03 -14.72
N LEU A 651 17.56 -10.50 -15.93
CA LEU A 651 18.64 -9.89 -16.69
C LEU A 651 18.36 -8.41 -17.00
N LYS A 652 17.12 -8.04 -17.33
CA LYS A 652 16.73 -6.63 -17.56
C LYS A 652 16.85 -5.80 -16.28
N ARG A 653 16.57 -6.42 -15.14
CA ARG A 653 16.65 -5.80 -13.82
C ARG A 653 18.08 -5.60 -13.32
N PHE A 654 18.99 -6.51 -13.66
CA PHE A 654 20.34 -6.54 -13.07
C PHE A 654 21.49 -6.23 -14.03
N CYS A 655 21.26 -6.32 -15.34
CA CYS A 655 22.27 -6.06 -16.36
C CYS A 655 21.92 -4.76 -17.08
N THR A 656 22.83 -3.79 -17.04
CA THR A 656 22.60 -2.46 -17.61
C THR A 656 22.86 -2.47 -19.11
N HIS A 657 23.90 -3.14 -19.59
CA HIS A 657 24.33 -3.02 -20.99
C HIS A 657 23.76 -4.15 -21.84
N TRP A 658 22.70 -3.83 -22.57
CA TRP A 658 22.01 -4.77 -23.46
C TRP A 658 22.27 -4.44 -24.93
N ALA A 659 22.33 -5.47 -25.75
CA ALA A 659 22.38 -5.38 -27.20
C ALA A 659 21.16 -6.05 -27.82
N PHE A 660 20.47 -5.37 -28.72
CA PHE A 660 19.44 -5.97 -29.56
C PHE A 660 19.91 -6.02 -31.01
N VAL A 661 19.90 -7.24 -31.58
CA VAL A 661 20.43 -7.56 -32.92
C VAL A 661 19.28 -8.05 -33.80
N PRO A 662 18.42 -7.16 -34.34
CA PRO A 662 17.22 -7.57 -35.08
C PRO A 662 17.52 -8.15 -36.48
N ASP A 663 18.71 -7.89 -37.02
CA ASP A 663 19.13 -8.31 -38.37
C ASP A 663 19.22 -9.83 -38.51
N VAL A 664 19.32 -10.54 -37.38
CA VAL A 664 19.45 -11.99 -37.33
C VAL A 664 18.19 -12.60 -36.78
N VAL A 665 17.45 -13.27 -37.65
CA VAL A 665 16.15 -13.85 -37.31
C VAL A 665 16.27 -15.37 -37.19
N VAL A 666 16.04 -15.89 -35.98
CA VAL A 666 15.95 -17.33 -35.73
C VAL A 666 14.55 -17.83 -36.08
N ASP A 667 14.47 -18.86 -36.92
CA ASP A 667 13.20 -19.52 -37.23
C ASP A 667 12.85 -20.48 -36.09
N TRP A 668 11.66 -20.36 -35.52
CA TRP A 668 11.15 -21.26 -34.49
C TRP A 668 9.95 -22.04 -35.02
N ARG A 669 9.94 -23.36 -34.82
CA ARG A 669 8.84 -24.22 -35.28
C ARG A 669 7.55 -23.94 -34.50
N ALA A 670 6.66 -23.19 -35.12
CA ALA A 670 5.37 -22.84 -34.57
C ALA A 670 4.42 -24.06 -34.57
N PRO A 671 3.36 -24.05 -33.74
CA PRO A 671 2.31 -25.06 -33.80
C PRO A 671 1.76 -25.25 -35.22
N LEU A 672 1.52 -26.50 -35.61
CA LEU A 672 1.02 -26.84 -36.95
C LEU A 672 -0.52 -26.84 -37.02
N ASN A 673 -1.17 -26.91 -35.86
CA ASN A 673 -2.63 -26.95 -35.75
C ASN A 673 -3.11 -26.38 -34.41
N TRP A 674 -4.41 -26.14 -34.32
CA TRP A 674 -5.06 -25.58 -33.13
C TRP A 674 -4.81 -26.39 -31.86
N VAL A 675 -4.78 -27.72 -31.94
CA VAL A 675 -4.55 -28.60 -30.77
C VAL A 675 -3.15 -28.38 -30.19
N GLN A 676 -2.12 -28.34 -31.05
CA GLN A 676 -0.76 -28.03 -30.62
C GLN A 676 -0.67 -26.61 -30.06
N PHE A 677 -1.38 -25.65 -30.65
CA PHE A 677 -1.37 -24.26 -30.17
C PHE A 677 -2.02 -24.13 -28.79
N TRP A 678 -3.19 -24.74 -28.58
CA TRP A 678 -3.86 -24.80 -27.29
C TRP A 678 -2.99 -25.47 -26.22
N ARG A 679 -2.31 -26.57 -26.56
CA ARG A 679 -1.39 -27.23 -25.63
C ARG A 679 -0.23 -26.33 -25.21
N LYS A 680 0.40 -25.61 -26.16
CA LYS A 680 1.46 -24.63 -25.82
C LYS A 680 0.91 -23.47 -24.97
N ALA A 681 -0.23 -22.92 -25.35
CA ALA A 681 -0.86 -21.82 -24.62
C ALA A 681 -1.28 -22.19 -23.19
N PHE A 682 -1.73 -23.43 -22.98
CA PHE A 682 -2.01 -23.99 -21.67
C PHE A 682 -0.74 -24.00 -20.80
N TYR A 683 0.35 -24.59 -21.29
CA TYR A 683 1.58 -24.68 -20.52
C TYR A 683 2.15 -23.30 -20.17
N TRP A 684 2.27 -22.37 -21.13
CA TRP A 684 2.77 -21.01 -20.84
C TRP A 684 1.90 -20.30 -19.81
N SER A 685 0.58 -20.46 -19.93
CA SER A 685 -0.32 -19.87 -18.95
C SER A 685 -0.19 -20.54 -17.58
N THR A 686 0.16 -21.83 -17.50
CA THR A 686 0.54 -22.48 -16.24
C THR A 686 1.77 -21.83 -15.62
N GLY A 687 2.81 -21.52 -16.40
CA GLY A 687 3.96 -20.74 -15.91
C GLY A 687 3.56 -19.36 -15.38
N ASN A 688 2.69 -18.66 -16.11
CA ASN A 688 2.12 -17.38 -15.66
C ASN A 688 1.31 -17.51 -14.37
N GLY A 689 0.57 -18.61 -14.21
CA GLY A 689 -0.17 -18.92 -12.98
C GLY A 689 0.74 -19.23 -11.79
N GLU A 690 1.88 -19.90 -12.01
CA GLU A 690 2.88 -20.20 -10.99
C GLU A 690 3.63 -18.94 -10.52
N THR A 691 3.93 -18.03 -11.45
CA THR A 691 4.65 -16.77 -11.18
C THR A 691 3.74 -15.60 -10.77
N GLY A 692 2.45 -15.66 -11.11
CA GLY A 692 1.54 -14.50 -11.04
C GLY A 692 1.70 -13.50 -12.19
N PHE A 693 2.60 -13.76 -13.14
CA PHE A 693 2.86 -12.87 -14.27
C PHE A 693 1.59 -12.68 -15.12
N ASN A 694 1.29 -11.43 -15.49
CA ASN A 694 0.11 -11.06 -16.29
C ASN A 694 -1.25 -11.54 -15.75
N ALA A 695 -1.36 -11.83 -14.44
CA ALA A 695 -2.59 -12.22 -13.75
C ALA A 695 -3.85 -11.42 -14.15
N TRP A 696 -3.70 -10.12 -14.38
CA TRP A 696 -4.77 -9.22 -14.83
C TRP A 696 -5.41 -9.61 -16.18
N LEU A 697 -4.62 -10.08 -17.16
CA LEU A 697 -5.15 -10.49 -18.47
C LEU A 697 -6.11 -11.68 -18.34
N TYR A 698 -5.78 -12.62 -17.47
CA TYR A 698 -6.61 -13.79 -17.19
C TYR A 698 -7.86 -13.43 -16.39
N ARG A 699 -7.76 -12.47 -15.47
CA ARG A 699 -8.91 -11.89 -14.74
C ARG A 699 -9.91 -11.26 -15.69
N MET A 700 -9.44 -10.46 -16.65
CA MET A 700 -10.29 -9.84 -17.67
C MET A 700 -10.98 -10.90 -18.53
N THR A 701 -10.22 -11.91 -18.96
CA THR A 701 -10.73 -13.01 -19.78
C THR A 701 -11.83 -13.79 -19.04
N LEU A 702 -11.61 -14.15 -17.77
CA LEU A 702 -12.61 -14.79 -16.92
C LEU A 702 -13.86 -13.94 -16.74
N ARG A 703 -13.69 -12.63 -16.55
CA ARG A 703 -14.82 -11.68 -16.44
C ARG A 703 -15.62 -11.63 -17.75
N GLN A 704 -14.95 -11.55 -18.89
CA GLN A 704 -15.59 -11.53 -20.21
C GLN A 704 -16.36 -12.83 -20.47
N ILE A 705 -15.74 -13.99 -20.25
CA ILE A 705 -16.39 -15.30 -20.38
C ILE A 705 -17.63 -15.39 -19.49
N GLY A 706 -17.53 -14.94 -18.24
CA GLY A 706 -18.65 -14.86 -17.32
C GLY A 706 -19.80 -14.03 -17.91
N VAL A 707 -19.54 -12.78 -18.28
CA VAL A 707 -20.54 -11.86 -18.86
C VAL A 707 -21.19 -12.47 -20.11
N SER A 708 -20.41 -13.06 -21.02
CA SER A 708 -20.93 -13.69 -22.24
C SER A 708 -21.82 -14.90 -21.96
N ALA A 709 -21.45 -15.78 -21.02
CA ALA A 709 -22.26 -16.93 -20.64
C ALA A 709 -23.63 -16.50 -20.08
N LEU A 710 -23.65 -15.40 -19.33
CA LEU A 710 -24.84 -14.85 -18.71
C LEU A 710 -25.78 -14.19 -19.72
N ALA A 711 -25.23 -13.46 -20.70
CA ALA A 711 -25.99 -12.93 -21.82
C ALA A 711 -26.59 -14.05 -22.68
N GLY A 712 -25.83 -15.12 -22.94
CA GLY A 712 -26.31 -16.28 -23.70
C GLY A 712 -27.47 -17.01 -23.02
N LEU A 713 -27.32 -17.29 -21.72
CA LEU A 713 -28.41 -17.86 -20.93
C LEU A 713 -29.65 -16.92 -20.96
N ALA A 714 -29.48 -15.61 -20.82
CA ALA A 714 -30.59 -14.63 -20.81
C ALA A 714 -31.36 -14.64 -22.14
N GLY A 715 -30.63 -14.73 -23.26
CA GLY A 715 -31.20 -14.92 -24.59
C GLY A 715 -32.05 -16.19 -24.70
N ILE A 716 -31.56 -17.33 -24.18
CA ILE A 716 -32.30 -18.60 -24.17
C ILE A 716 -33.64 -18.44 -23.46
N SER A 717 -33.65 -17.79 -22.28
CA SER A 717 -34.89 -17.67 -21.51
C SER A 717 -35.87 -16.64 -22.06
N ILE A 718 -35.39 -15.62 -22.78
CA ILE A 718 -36.24 -14.72 -23.56
C ILE A 718 -36.88 -15.49 -24.73
N LEU A 719 -36.14 -16.35 -25.42
CA LEU A 719 -36.67 -17.17 -26.51
C LEU A 719 -37.69 -18.20 -26.02
N THR A 720 -37.42 -18.85 -24.88
CA THR A 720 -38.38 -19.75 -24.22
C THR A 720 -39.70 -19.03 -23.90
N TYR A 721 -39.63 -17.75 -23.52
CA TYR A 721 -40.81 -16.95 -23.23
C TYR A 721 -41.64 -16.61 -24.47
N LEU A 722 -40.96 -16.02 -25.47
CA LEU A 722 -41.62 -15.36 -26.59
C LEU A 722 -42.37 -16.36 -27.48
N PHE A 723 -41.96 -17.62 -27.47
CA PHE A 723 -42.51 -18.63 -28.36
C PHE A 723 -43.37 -19.70 -27.66
N GLY A 724 -43.54 -19.65 -26.34
CA GLY A 724 -44.45 -20.56 -25.60
C GLY A 724 -44.17 -22.05 -25.81
N LEU A 725 -42.93 -22.40 -26.16
CA LEU A 725 -42.52 -23.73 -26.58
C LEU A 725 -42.38 -24.64 -25.35
N GLY A 726 -42.83 -25.90 -25.43
CA GLY A 726 -42.55 -26.91 -24.41
C GLY A 726 -41.05 -27.21 -24.30
N GLU A 727 -40.57 -27.61 -23.11
CA GLU A 727 -39.16 -27.88 -22.81
C GLU A 727 -38.38 -28.65 -23.91
N PRO A 728 -38.93 -29.69 -24.57
CA PRO A 728 -38.21 -30.43 -25.62
C PRO A 728 -38.02 -29.62 -26.91
N LEU A 729 -39.01 -28.80 -27.28
CA LEU A 729 -39.01 -28.03 -28.52
C LEU A 729 -38.16 -26.76 -28.38
N VAL A 730 -38.14 -26.16 -27.18
CA VAL A 730 -37.19 -25.10 -26.80
C VAL A 730 -35.77 -25.61 -26.91
N ALA A 731 -35.49 -26.81 -26.36
CA ALA A 731 -34.16 -27.40 -26.43
C ALA A 731 -33.75 -27.65 -27.87
N GLN A 732 -34.64 -28.21 -28.71
CA GLN A 732 -34.37 -28.45 -30.13
C GLN A 732 -34.16 -27.16 -30.94
N LEU A 733 -34.97 -26.12 -30.74
CA LEU A 733 -34.82 -24.83 -31.43
C LEU A 733 -33.61 -24.04 -30.91
N THR A 734 -33.28 -24.16 -29.62
CA THR A 734 -32.07 -23.57 -29.04
C THR A 734 -30.82 -24.28 -29.56
N ILE A 735 -30.83 -25.60 -29.61
CA ILE A 735 -29.77 -26.40 -30.24
C ILE A 735 -29.66 -26.03 -31.72
N GLY A 736 -30.78 -25.92 -32.45
CA GLY A 736 -30.82 -25.50 -33.85
C GLY A 736 -30.28 -24.07 -34.07
N ALA A 737 -30.63 -23.11 -33.21
CA ALA A 737 -30.13 -21.74 -33.27
C ALA A 737 -28.66 -21.64 -32.88
N ILE A 738 -28.19 -22.41 -31.89
CA ILE A 738 -26.78 -22.53 -31.54
C ILE A 738 -26.00 -23.15 -32.70
N LEU A 739 -26.48 -24.24 -33.29
CA LEU A 739 -25.87 -24.88 -34.45
C LEU A 739 -25.88 -23.96 -35.67
N GLY A 740 -26.95 -23.21 -35.91
CA GLY A 740 -27.05 -22.21 -36.97
C GLY A 740 -26.10 -21.03 -36.76
N ALA A 741 -26.00 -20.51 -35.54
CA ALA A 741 -25.05 -19.46 -35.19
C ALA A 741 -23.61 -19.95 -35.27
N LEU A 742 -23.30 -21.17 -34.82
CA LEU A 742 -21.99 -21.80 -34.98
C LEU A 742 -21.64 -21.98 -36.46
N THR A 743 -22.60 -22.42 -37.28
CA THR A 743 -22.42 -22.57 -38.73
C THR A 743 -22.17 -21.22 -39.40
N LEU A 744 -22.95 -20.18 -39.04
CA LEU A 744 -22.74 -18.82 -39.53
C LEU A 744 -21.39 -18.24 -39.08
N ILE A 745 -20.98 -18.49 -37.84
CA ILE A 745 -19.66 -18.11 -37.31
C ILE A 745 -18.56 -18.80 -38.11
N VAL A 746 -18.69 -20.09 -38.43
CA VAL A 746 -17.72 -20.83 -39.26
C VAL A 746 -17.67 -20.26 -40.68
N ILE A 747 -18.82 -19.95 -41.29
CA ILE A 747 -18.89 -19.33 -42.62
C ILE A 747 -18.27 -17.93 -42.62
N LEU A 748 -18.62 -17.07 -41.67
CA LEU A 748 -18.06 -15.71 -41.54
C LEU A 748 -16.56 -15.75 -41.20
N SER A 749 -16.13 -16.72 -40.40
CA SER A 749 -14.72 -17.00 -40.09
C SER A 749 -13.94 -17.39 -41.33
N TRP A 750 -14.50 -18.25 -42.17
CA TRP A 750 -13.91 -18.64 -43.45
C TRP A 750 -13.83 -17.45 -44.42
N ILE A 751 -14.90 -16.64 -44.53
CA ILE A 751 -14.92 -15.45 -45.40
C ILE A 751 -13.87 -14.43 -44.98
N LYS A 752 -13.73 -14.14 -43.67
CA LYS A 752 -12.84 -13.09 -43.18
C LYS A 752 -11.38 -13.53 -43.01
N ASN A 753 -11.16 -14.73 -42.45
CA ASN A 753 -9.83 -15.18 -42.02
C ASN A 753 -9.28 -16.33 -42.88
N ARG A 754 -10.05 -16.83 -43.85
CA ARG A 754 -9.71 -18.00 -44.69
C ARG A 754 -9.43 -19.30 -43.91
N ASP A 755 -9.88 -19.38 -42.65
CA ASP A 755 -9.83 -20.58 -41.82
C ASP A 755 -11.21 -20.80 -41.14
N PRO A 756 -11.92 -21.91 -41.46
CA PRO A 756 -13.20 -22.23 -40.83
C PRO A 756 -13.07 -22.53 -39.33
N LEU A 757 -11.86 -22.86 -38.86
CA LEU A 757 -11.57 -23.14 -37.46
C LEU A 757 -11.09 -21.91 -36.68
N PHE A 758 -10.96 -20.73 -37.29
CA PHE A 758 -10.38 -19.57 -36.59
C PHE A 758 -11.15 -19.17 -35.33
N VAL A 759 -12.49 -19.01 -35.41
CA VAL A 759 -13.28 -18.62 -34.22
C VAL A 759 -13.33 -19.73 -33.15
N PRO A 760 -13.63 -21.01 -33.48
CA PRO A 760 -13.49 -22.12 -32.52
C PRO A 760 -12.08 -22.23 -31.93
N GLY A 761 -11.08 -22.02 -32.77
CA GLY A 761 -9.66 -21.93 -32.46
C GLY A 761 -9.35 -20.90 -31.38
N MET A 762 -9.79 -19.66 -31.57
CA MET A 762 -9.58 -18.57 -30.63
C MET A 762 -10.32 -18.78 -29.31
N LEU A 763 -11.51 -19.37 -29.33
CA LEU A 763 -12.21 -19.76 -28.11
C LEU A 763 -11.43 -20.83 -27.34
N GLY A 764 -10.99 -21.89 -28.03
CA GLY A 764 -10.15 -22.94 -27.44
C GLY A 764 -8.84 -22.39 -26.87
N LEU A 765 -8.24 -21.38 -27.52
CA LEU A 765 -7.05 -20.68 -27.04
C LEU A 765 -7.33 -19.99 -25.70
N ARG A 766 -8.42 -19.22 -25.59
CA ARG A 766 -8.80 -18.53 -24.35
C ARG A 766 -9.09 -19.51 -23.22
N ILE A 767 -9.75 -20.62 -23.52
CA ILE A 767 -10.01 -21.70 -22.56
C ILE A 767 -8.68 -22.31 -22.10
N ALA A 768 -7.81 -22.69 -23.02
CA ALA A 768 -6.50 -23.27 -22.70
C ALA A 768 -5.65 -22.33 -21.84
N GLN A 769 -5.60 -21.04 -22.19
CA GLN A 769 -4.92 -20.01 -21.43
C GLN A 769 -5.47 -19.88 -20.00
N THR A 770 -6.79 -19.75 -19.88
CA THR A 770 -7.45 -19.58 -18.58
C THR A 770 -7.28 -20.81 -17.69
N TRP A 771 -7.47 -22.01 -18.26
CA TRP A 771 -7.32 -23.27 -17.53
C TRP A 771 -5.86 -23.52 -17.12
N GLY A 772 -4.92 -23.21 -18.03
CA GLY A 772 -3.49 -23.26 -17.77
C GLY A 772 -3.11 -22.37 -16.60
N PHE A 773 -3.55 -21.12 -16.62
CA PHE A 773 -3.32 -20.17 -15.53
C PHE A 773 -3.87 -20.67 -14.20
N LEU A 774 -5.13 -21.13 -14.16
CA LEU A 774 -5.72 -21.67 -12.94
C LEU A 774 -4.98 -22.92 -12.43
N ALA A 775 -4.49 -23.77 -13.33
CA ALA A 775 -3.67 -24.93 -12.97
C ALA A 775 -2.33 -24.51 -12.35
N GLY A 776 -1.69 -23.45 -12.87
CA GLY A 776 -0.48 -22.87 -12.30
C GLY A 776 -0.72 -22.20 -10.95
N ALA A 777 -1.78 -21.41 -10.83
CA ALA A 777 -2.15 -20.73 -9.59
C ALA A 777 -2.41 -21.71 -8.43
N LYS A 778 -2.97 -22.90 -8.73
CA LYS A 778 -3.11 -24.00 -7.74
C LYS A 778 -1.78 -24.54 -7.22
N ARG A 779 -0.68 -24.35 -7.96
CA ARG A 779 0.68 -24.77 -7.57
C ARG A 779 1.48 -23.66 -6.89
N LYS A 780 0.96 -22.43 -6.84
CA LYS A 780 1.66 -21.25 -6.29
C LYS A 780 2.17 -21.49 -4.87
N GLU A 781 1.42 -22.18 -4.02
CA GLU A 781 1.87 -22.52 -2.68
C GLU A 781 3.11 -23.43 -2.71
N ALA A 782 3.07 -24.54 -3.46
CA ALA A 782 4.21 -25.44 -3.60
C ALA A 782 5.44 -24.75 -4.26
N VAL A 783 5.20 -23.89 -5.23
CA VAL A 783 6.23 -23.06 -5.88
C VAL A 783 6.84 -22.07 -4.88
N THR A 784 6.01 -21.39 -4.09
CA THR A 784 6.43 -20.50 -3.02
C THR A 784 7.29 -21.26 -2.02
N GLN A 785 6.86 -22.44 -1.58
CA GLN A 785 7.64 -23.31 -0.68
C GLN A 785 8.99 -23.77 -1.27
N ARG A 786 9.08 -24.04 -2.58
CA ARG A 786 10.37 -24.35 -3.25
C ARG A 786 11.29 -23.13 -3.28
N ARG A 787 10.75 -21.97 -3.65
CA ARG A 787 11.47 -20.70 -3.69
C ARG A 787 12.00 -20.31 -2.30
N LEU A 788 11.21 -20.59 -1.28
CA LEU A 788 11.55 -20.38 0.12
C LEU A 788 12.74 -21.23 0.60
N ARG A 789 12.81 -22.50 0.22
CA ARG A 789 13.93 -23.40 0.58
C ARG A 789 15.28 -22.99 -0.04
N GLN A 790 15.27 -22.16 -1.06
CA GLN A 790 16.47 -21.61 -1.69
C GLN A 790 16.92 -20.27 -1.07
N SER A 791 16.21 -19.78 -0.05
CA SER A 791 16.54 -18.52 0.63
C SER A 791 17.80 -18.64 1.48
N LYS A 792 18.56 -17.54 1.56
CA LYS A 792 19.67 -17.38 2.51
C LYS A 792 19.22 -17.13 3.95
N GLY A 793 18.00 -16.62 4.15
CA GLY A 793 17.50 -16.24 5.47
C GLY A 793 16.24 -15.38 5.42
N LEU A 794 15.71 -15.03 6.60
CA LEU A 794 14.52 -14.20 6.76
C LEU A 794 14.86 -12.94 7.56
N PHE A 795 14.65 -11.77 6.98
CA PHE A 795 14.80 -10.47 7.63
C PHE A 795 13.45 -9.85 7.96
N PHE A 796 13.23 -9.51 9.22
CA PHE A 796 12.14 -8.65 9.66
C PHE A 796 12.64 -7.20 9.66
N ILE A 797 12.01 -6.31 8.90
CA ILE A 797 12.34 -4.88 8.90
C ILE A 797 11.23 -4.17 9.66
N LEU A 798 11.54 -3.64 10.85
CA LEU A 798 10.59 -2.96 11.73
C LEU A 798 10.78 -1.46 11.57
N ALA A 799 9.94 -0.85 10.72
CA ALA A 799 10.12 0.52 10.23
C ALA A 799 8.96 1.43 10.65
N GLY A 800 9.21 2.74 10.66
CA GLY A 800 8.15 3.73 10.90
C GLY A 800 7.16 3.83 9.75
N ILE A 801 7.66 3.80 8.51
CA ILE A 801 6.90 4.11 7.29
C ILE A 801 6.75 2.90 6.35
N PRO A 802 5.69 2.86 5.52
CA PRO A 802 5.51 1.84 4.49
C PRO A 802 6.67 1.80 3.49
N ILE A 803 6.91 0.62 2.90
CA ILE A 803 8.07 0.39 2.01
C ILE A 803 8.09 1.34 0.79
N ASP A 804 6.92 1.71 0.28
CA ASP A 804 6.75 2.55 -0.90
C ASP A 804 6.54 4.02 -0.55
N ASP A 805 6.53 4.39 0.73
CA ASP A 805 6.44 5.79 1.15
C ASP A 805 7.74 6.55 0.86
N THR A 806 7.70 7.87 0.90
CA THR A 806 8.82 8.76 0.49
C THR A 806 9.32 8.46 -0.95
N GLY A 807 8.43 7.98 -1.81
CA GLY A 807 8.74 7.60 -3.19
C GLY A 807 9.54 6.30 -3.34
N GLY A 808 9.65 5.48 -2.28
CA GLY A 808 10.47 4.27 -2.23
C GLY A 808 11.95 4.53 -1.87
N GLY A 809 12.30 5.77 -1.51
CA GLY A 809 13.69 6.17 -1.25
C GLY A 809 14.18 6.01 0.18
N ALA A 810 13.32 5.58 1.11
CA ALA A 810 13.68 5.39 2.51
C ALA A 810 14.82 4.39 2.70
N ARG A 811 15.61 4.59 3.75
CA ARG A 811 16.75 3.72 4.11
C ARG A 811 16.33 2.27 4.30
N CYS A 812 15.35 2.02 5.17
CA CYS A 812 14.79 0.69 5.41
C CYS A 812 14.28 0.03 4.13
N THR A 813 13.64 0.80 3.24
CA THR A 813 13.24 0.32 1.91
C THR A 813 14.44 -0.12 1.08
N GLN A 814 15.49 0.69 0.98
CA GLN A 814 16.65 0.34 0.17
C GLN A 814 17.42 -0.86 0.73
N ILE A 815 17.52 -0.99 2.05
CA ILE A 815 18.08 -2.19 2.70
C ILE A 815 17.22 -3.41 2.38
N ALA A 816 15.88 -3.31 2.51
CA ALA A 816 14.96 -4.38 2.16
C ALA A 816 15.11 -4.81 0.70
N LEU A 817 15.14 -3.85 -0.23
CA LEU A 817 15.32 -4.11 -1.65
C LEU A 817 16.66 -4.80 -1.94
N GLU A 818 17.75 -4.37 -1.31
CA GLU A 818 19.05 -5.00 -1.49
C GLU A 818 19.12 -6.41 -0.88
N LEU A 819 18.53 -6.64 0.30
CA LEU A 819 18.39 -7.98 0.89
C LEU A 819 17.65 -8.94 -0.06
N LEU A 820 16.55 -8.47 -0.67
CA LEU A 820 15.81 -9.23 -1.68
C LEU A 820 16.68 -9.55 -2.91
N ARG A 821 17.50 -8.59 -3.38
CA ARG A 821 18.45 -8.79 -4.49
C ARG A 821 19.51 -9.85 -4.15
N GLN A 822 19.92 -9.92 -2.88
CA GLN A 822 20.91 -10.88 -2.42
C GLN A 822 20.32 -12.27 -2.08
N GLY A 823 19.02 -12.48 -2.28
CA GLY A 823 18.37 -13.78 -2.11
C GLY A 823 17.79 -14.03 -0.71
N TYR A 824 17.65 -12.98 0.11
CA TYR A 824 16.90 -13.06 1.37
C TYR A 824 15.41 -12.88 1.14
N TRP A 825 14.65 -13.31 2.13
CA TRP A 825 13.25 -12.96 2.28
C TRP A 825 13.10 -11.82 3.27
N VAL A 826 12.17 -10.92 3.00
CA VAL A 826 11.93 -9.75 3.83
C VAL A 826 10.48 -9.72 4.29
N VAL A 827 10.28 -9.62 5.60
CA VAL A 827 9.02 -9.30 6.25
C VAL A 827 9.11 -7.85 6.70
N TYR A 828 8.54 -6.96 5.90
CA TYR A 828 8.56 -5.53 6.17
C TYR A 828 7.30 -5.15 6.94
N ILE A 829 7.49 -4.59 8.14
CA ILE A 829 6.40 -4.25 9.06
C ILE A 829 6.50 -2.77 9.41
N ASN A 830 5.55 -1.98 8.91
CA ASN A 830 5.50 -0.55 9.18
C ASN A 830 4.53 -0.21 10.32
N ARG A 831 4.92 0.74 11.17
CA ARG A 831 4.06 1.22 12.26
C ARG A 831 2.95 2.14 11.77
N TYR A 832 3.30 3.14 10.95
CA TYR A 832 2.38 4.18 10.51
C TYR A 832 1.83 3.90 9.10
N PRO A 833 0.63 4.41 8.76
CA PRO A 833 0.09 4.32 7.41
C PRO A 833 0.87 5.20 6.43
N LYS A 834 0.52 5.13 5.14
CA LYS A 834 1.10 5.99 4.09
C LYS A 834 0.70 7.45 4.28
N TRP A 835 1.68 8.34 4.36
CA TRP A 835 1.44 9.78 4.48
C TRP A 835 1.77 10.53 3.20
N GLU A 836 3.00 10.43 2.69
CA GLU A 836 3.46 11.26 1.58
C GLU A 836 3.02 10.72 0.21
N THR A 837 2.92 9.40 0.06
CA THR A 837 2.67 8.75 -1.24
C THR A 837 1.21 8.42 -1.54
N GLN A 838 0.22 9.05 -0.87
CA GLN A 838 -1.20 8.80 -1.18
C GLN A 838 -1.55 9.08 -2.67
N VAL A 839 -0.79 9.99 -3.30
CA VAL A 839 -1.01 10.46 -4.68
C VAL A 839 -0.11 9.74 -5.72
N ALA A 840 1.04 9.23 -5.30
CA ALA A 840 1.97 8.53 -6.20
C ALA A 840 1.61 7.04 -6.21
N SER A 841 1.05 6.53 -7.31
CA SER A 841 0.65 5.11 -7.48
C SER A 841 1.86 4.15 -7.56
N ILE A 842 2.79 4.24 -6.60
CA ILE A 842 3.98 3.43 -6.48
C ILE A 842 3.58 2.14 -5.75
N LYS A 843 3.89 1.00 -6.35
CA LYS A 843 3.70 -0.32 -5.73
C LYS A 843 5.01 -1.09 -5.82
N ILE A 844 5.67 -1.27 -4.69
CA ILE A 844 6.84 -2.14 -4.59
C ILE A 844 6.34 -3.54 -4.31
N ALA A 845 6.55 -4.45 -5.27
CA ALA A 845 6.19 -5.85 -5.13
C ALA A 845 7.40 -6.71 -5.47
N HIS A 846 7.69 -7.67 -4.59
CA HIS A 846 8.69 -8.68 -4.85
C HIS A 846 8.19 -10.02 -4.31
N PRO A 847 8.43 -11.16 -4.97
CA PRO A 847 7.80 -12.39 -4.52
C PRO A 847 8.44 -12.99 -3.24
N ASN A 848 9.57 -12.43 -2.78
CA ASN A 848 10.17 -12.72 -1.45
C ASN A 848 9.87 -11.65 -0.39
N LEU A 849 8.99 -10.68 -0.70
CA LEU A 849 8.68 -9.56 0.18
C LEU A 849 7.26 -9.72 0.73
N PHE A 850 7.15 -9.75 2.05
CA PHE A 850 5.89 -9.63 2.76
C PHE A 850 5.76 -8.22 3.30
N LEU A 851 4.59 -7.62 3.12
CA LEU A 851 4.28 -6.26 3.59
C LEU A 851 3.13 -6.34 4.58
N PHE A 852 3.34 -5.77 5.77
CA PHE A 852 2.30 -5.69 6.79
C PHE A 852 2.32 -4.33 7.48
N GLU A 853 1.15 -3.79 7.76
CA GLU A 853 1.00 -2.76 8.78
C GLU A 853 1.03 -3.45 10.15
N LEU A 854 1.70 -2.86 11.13
CA LEU A 854 1.91 -3.48 12.45
C LEU A 854 0.59 -3.90 13.10
N GLY A 855 -0.46 -3.08 13.01
CA GLY A 855 -1.80 -3.40 13.54
C GLY A 855 -2.54 -4.53 12.81
N SER A 856 -2.01 -5.00 11.68
CA SER A 856 -2.54 -6.10 10.88
C SER A 856 -1.66 -7.36 10.91
N PHE A 857 -0.48 -7.29 11.55
CA PHE A 857 0.46 -8.39 11.62
C PHE A 857 0.24 -9.22 12.89
N TYR A 858 -0.07 -10.50 12.73
CA TYR A 858 -0.25 -11.45 13.83
C TYR A 858 0.81 -12.56 13.73
N TRP A 859 1.65 -12.64 14.76
CA TRP A 859 2.78 -13.57 14.81
C TRP A 859 2.34 -15.04 14.65
N ASP A 860 1.31 -15.47 15.36
CA ASP A 860 0.89 -16.87 15.37
C ASP A 860 0.29 -17.32 14.03
N ASP A 861 -0.42 -16.42 13.34
CA ASP A 861 -0.92 -16.68 11.98
C ASP A 861 0.23 -16.80 10.98
N PHE A 862 1.22 -15.90 11.10
CA PHE A 862 2.43 -15.96 10.30
C PHE A 862 3.17 -17.29 10.53
N VAL A 863 3.37 -17.69 11.79
CA VAL A 863 4.01 -18.97 12.12
C VAL A 863 3.21 -20.13 11.56
N LYS A 864 1.90 -20.19 11.76
CA LYS A 864 1.07 -21.29 11.26
C LYS A 864 1.18 -21.48 9.74
N GLN A 865 1.33 -20.40 8.99
CA GLN A 865 1.46 -20.43 7.54
C GLN A 865 2.91 -20.71 7.08
N TYR A 866 3.90 -20.31 7.86
CA TYR A 866 5.31 -20.23 7.47
C TYR A 866 6.27 -20.97 8.42
N GLU A 867 5.75 -21.85 9.29
CA GLU A 867 6.49 -22.58 10.33
C GLU A 867 7.74 -23.30 9.80
N PRO A 868 7.68 -24.07 8.69
CA PRO A 868 8.87 -24.75 8.18
C PRO A 868 10.03 -23.81 7.89
N LEU A 869 9.75 -22.54 7.59
CA LEU A 869 10.73 -21.51 7.27
C LEU A 869 11.34 -20.90 8.51
N LEU A 870 10.49 -20.57 9.47
CA LEU A 870 10.92 -20.06 10.76
C LEU A 870 11.81 -21.08 11.48
N VAL A 871 11.59 -22.37 11.26
CA VAL A 871 12.44 -23.43 11.81
C VAL A 871 13.74 -23.59 11.01
N SER A 872 13.69 -23.58 9.67
CA SER A 872 14.84 -23.96 8.83
C SER A 872 15.80 -22.84 8.45
N LEU A 873 15.34 -21.59 8.41
CA LEU A 873 16.15 -20.45 7.97
C LEU A 873 16.69 -19.67 9.17
N PRO A 874 17.86 -19.01 9.04
CA PRO A 874 18.30 -18.03 10.01
C PRO A 874 17.41 -16.78 9.93
N LYS A 875 17.10 -16.18 11.09
CA LYS A 875 16.20 -15.03 11.21
C LYS A 875 16.94 -13.83 11.78
N PHE A 876 16.63 -12.66 11.23
CA PHE A 876 17.21 -11.38 11.63
C PHE A 876 16.08 -10.35 11.75
N ALA A 877 16.21 -9.41 12.68
CA ALA A 877 15.34 -8.24 12.74
C ALA A 877 16.19 -6.98 12.71
N LEU A 878 15.88 -6.06 11.80
CA LEU A 878 16.41 -4.70 11.79
C LEU A 878 15.33 -3.79 12.37
N VAL A 879 15.65 -3.13 13.48
CA VAL A 879 14.75 -2.24 14.20
C VAL A 879 15.24 -0.81 13.99
N GLU A 880 14.48 -0.04 13.22
CA GLU A 880 14.82 1.34 12.85
C GLU A 880 14.14 2.37 13.78
N LEU A 881 12.92 2.05 14.25
CA LEU A 881 12.13 2.93 15.11
C LEU A 881 12.03 2.36 16.53
N PRO A 882 12.50 3.05 17.58
CA PRO A 882 12.42 2.57 18.96
C PRO A 882 11.01 2.75 19.57
N SER A 883 10.01 2.13 18.94
CA SER A 883 8.62 2.20 19.38
C SER A 883 8.26 1.03 20.31
N ILE A 884 7.47 1.32 21.33
CA ILE A 884 6.93 0.32 22.25
C ILE A 884 6.12 -0.76 21.53
N ASP A 885 5.48 -0.41 20.40
CA ASP A 885 4.64 -1.33 19.66
C ASP A 885 5.44 -2.47 19.00
N PHE A 886 6.76 -2.31 18.83
CA PHE A 886 7.63 -3.36 18.28
C PHE A 886 8.19 -4.33 19.33
N LEU A 887 8.19 -3.98 20.62
CA LEU A 887 8.75 -4.84 21.67
C LEU A 887 8.16 -6.27 21.72
N PRO A 888 6.83 -6.47 21.59
CA PRO A 888 6.27 -7.82 21.56
C PRO A 888 6.80 -8.64 20.39
N LEU A 889 6.95 -8.01 19.22
CA LEU A 889 7.43 -8.68 18.02
C LEU A 889 8.93 -9.00 18.11
N ILE A 890 9.74 -8.06 18.60
CA ILE A 890 11.17 -8.28 18.87
C ILE A 890 11.35 -9.48 19.80
N THR A 891 10.54 -9.55 20.86
CA THR A 891 10.55 -10.66 21.82
C THR A 891 10.22 -11.98 21.15
N ARG A 892 9.17 -12.04 20.31
CA ARG A 892 8.77 -13.26 19.58
C ARG A 892 9.84 -13.71 18.58
N ILE A 893 10.44 -12.79 17.85
CA ILE A 893 11.52 -13.09 16.90
C ILE A 893 12.72 -13.68 17.64
N LYS A 894 13.12 -13.05 18.76
CA LYS A 894 14.22 -13.52 19.60
C LYS A 894 13.96 -14.89 20.21
N GLN A 895 12.74 -15.13 20.74
CA GLN A 895 12.32 -16.45 21.26
C GLN A 895 12.39 -17.55 20.21
N ASN A 896 12.21 -17.20 18.94
CA ASN A 896 12.36 -18.12 17.82
C ASN A 896 13.80 -18.20 17.31
N GLY A 897 14.80 -17.69 18.03
CA GLY A 897 16.22 -17.76 17.64
C GLY A 897 16.64 -16.73 16.59
N GLY A 898 15.88 -15.65 16.41
CA GLY A 898 16.26 -14.53 15.56
C GLY A 898 17.26 -13.59 16.23
N LYS A 899 18.19 -13.04 15.45
CA LYS A 899 19.13 -12.00 15.90
C LYS A 899 18.52 -10.61 15.67
N ILE A 900 18.52 -9.79 16.71
CA ILE A 900 17.99 -8.43 16.70
C ILE A 900 19.15 -7.45 16.48
N ILE A 901 18.95 -6.54 15.53
CA ILE A 901 19.84 -5.46 15.14
C ILE A 901 19.06 -4.19 15.38
N TYR A 902 19.60 -3.29 16.20
CA TYR A 902 19.01 -1.99 16.42
C TYR A 902 19.87 -0.92 15.77
N GLU A 903 19.24 -0.08 14.94
CA GLU A 903 19.87 1.10 14.35
C GLU A 903 19.25 2.38 14.91
N MET A 904 20.10 3.22 15.50
CA MET A 904 19.75 4.57 15.87
C MET A 904 19.98 5.46 14.64
N ILE A 905 18.88 5.83 13.98
CA ILE A 905 18.91 6.61 12.73
C ILE A 905 18.85 8.12 12.93
N ASP A 906 18.27 8.56 14.05
CA ASP A 906 18.01 9.95 14.40
C ASP A 906 18.19 10.19 15.89
N ASP A 907 18.35 11.46 16.28
CA ASP A 907 18.31 11.85 17.68
C ASP A 907 16.86 12.05 18.14
N TRP A 908 16.28 10.98 18.69
CA TRP A 908 14.90 10.96 19.17
C TRP A 908 14.63 11.87 20.38
N ASN A 909 15.67 12.44 21.02
CA ASN A 909 15.48 13.45 22.08
C ASN A 909 15.11 14.83 21.52
N THR A 910 15.13 15.01 20.20
CA THR A 910 14.76 16.25 19.52
C THR A 910 13.27 16.27 19.14
N SER A 911 12.83 17.28 18.37
CA SER A 911 11.46 17.34 17.84
C SER A 911 11.07 16.14 16.97
N LEU A 912 12.01 15.29 16.56
CA LEU A 912 11.77 14.05 15.83
C LEU A 912 11.12 12.93 16.67
N GLY A 913 11.41 12.84 17.97
CA GLY A 913 10.83 11.81 18.86
C GLY A 913 9.44 12.15 19.38
N GLY A 914 9.12 13.44 19.50
CA GLY A 914 7.82 13.95 19.97
C GLY A 914 7.29 13.23 21.21
N ASP A 915 5.96 13.11 21.32
CA ASP A 915 5.30 12.46 22.47
C ASP A 915 5.37 10.92 22.44
N TRP A 916 5.82 10.31 21.33
CA TRP A 916 5.79 8.86 21.15
C TRP A 916 7.07 8.16 21.62
N TYR A 917 8.18 8.89 21.71
CA TYR A 917 9.47 8.34 22.06
C TYR A 917 9.65 8.18 23.59
N SER A 918 10.26 7.08 24.01
CA SER A 918 10.66 6.83 25.40
C SER A 918 12.06 6.21 25.39
N GLN A 919 12.98 6.84 26.12
CA GLN A 919 14.34 6.33 26.27
C GLN A 919 14.36 4.97 26.99
N GLU A 920 13.41 4.71 27.89
CA GLU A 920 13.27 3.41 28.57
C GLU A 920 12.85 2.29 27.61
N VAL A 921 12.03 2.61 26.61
CA VAL A 921 11.65 1.68 25.54
C VAL A 921 12.84 1.43 24.62
N GLU A 922 13.57 2.48 24.25
CA GLU A 922 14.79 2.37 23.46
C GLU A 922 15.83 1.48 24.18
N GLN A 923 16.02 1.67 25.48
CA GLN A 923 16.92 0.85 26.28
C GLN A 923 16.54 -0.64 26.25
N GLN A 924 15.24 -0.97 26.33
CA GLN A 924 14.79 -2.36 26.21
C GLN A 924 15.11 -2.97 24.83
N ILE A 925 15.04 -2.17 23.77
CA ILE A 925 15.40 -2.61 22.41
C ILE A 925 16.92 -2.79 22.32
N ILE A 926 17.71 -1.88 22.89
CA ILE A 926 19.18 -1.98 22.98
C ILE A 926 19.58 -3.28 23.69
N ASP A 927 18.98 -3.57 24.84
CA ASP A 927 19.24 -4.77 25.63
C ASP A 927 18.82 -6.05 24.89
N ALA A 928 17.75 -5.97 24.09
CA ALA A 928 17.31 -7.09 23.25
C ALA A 928 18.26 -7.36 22.07
N SER A 929 19.05 -6.37 21.65
CA SER A 929 19.82 -6.34 20.40
C SER A 929 21.23 -6.94 20.53
N GLN A 930 21.63 -7.73 19.53
CA GLN A 930 22.97 -8.33 19.44
C GLN A 930 23.94 -7.38 18.74
N VAL A 931 23.47 -6.64 17.74
CA VAL A 931 24.25 -5.65 16.99
C VAL A 931 23.62 -4.28 17.18
N LEU A 932 24.45 -3.28 17.48
CA LEU A 932 24.06 -1.89 17.67
C LEU A 932 24.73 -1.04 16.59
N ILE A 933 23.93 -0.18 15.97
CA ILE A 933 24.33 0.63 14.83
C ILE A 933 23.95 2.10 15.09
N GLY A 934 24.89 3.01 14.85
CA GLY A 934 24.61 4.45 14.73
C GLY A 934 24.83 4.89 13.27
N THR A 935 23.94 5.72 12.72
CA THR A 935 24.06 6.19 11.32
C THR A 935 24.97 7.40 11.15
N ALA A 936 25.21 8.15 12.22
CA ALA A 936 26.13 9.28 12.27
C ALA A 936 27.09 9.13 13.46
N PRO A 937 28.29 9.75 13.43
CA PRO A 937 29.24 9.64 14.54
C PRO A 937 28.64 10.00 15.90
N ILE A 938 27.87 11.09 15.98
CA ILE A 938 27.19 11.51 17.22
C ILE A 938 26.20 10.45 17.72
N LEU A 939 25.47 9.78 16.82
CA LEU A 939 24.54 8.71 17.19
C LEU A 939 25.27 7.44 17.60
N GLN A 940 26.42 7.15 16.99
CA GLN A 940 27.29 6.05 17.40
C GLN A 940 27.78 6.26 18.83
N ASP A 941 28.30 7.45 19.14
CA ASP A 941 28.80 7.82 20.46
C ASP A 941 27.68 7.77 21.50
N LYS A 942 26.53 8.41 21.21
CA LYS A 942 25.34 8.38 22.06
C LYS A 942 24.87 6.95 22.36
N LEU A 943 24.79 6.09 21.33
CA LEU A 943 24.37 4.71 21.52
C LEU A 943 25.42 3.88 22.28
N ALA A 944 26.72 4.19 22.13
CA ALA A 944 27.78 3.54 22.89
C ALA A 944 27.73 3.93 24.37
N GLU A 945 27.40 5.19 24.67
CA GLU A 945 27.15 5.68 26.03
C GLU A 945 25.93 4.99 26.66
N LEU A 946 24.80 4.92 25.95
CA LEU A 946 23.57 4.27 26.44
C LEU A 946 23.73 2.76 26.66
N SER A 947 24.48 2.08 25.79
CA SER A 947 24.59 0.62 25.81
C SER A 947 25.80 0.09 26.57
N HIS A 948 26.82 0.92 26.80
CA HIS A 948 28.16 0.51 27.26
C HIS A 948 28.77 -0.63 26.44
N ARG A 949 28.40 -0.72 25.15
CA ARG A 949 28.83 -1.77 24.21
C ARG A 949 29.41 -1.15 22.94
N PRO A 950 30.23 -1.90 22.18
CA PRO A 950 30.70 -1.44 20.88
C PRO A 950 29.53 -1.20 19.91
N VAL A 951 29.48 0.00 19.33
CA VAL A 951 28.49 0.39 18.31
C VAL A 951 29.19 0.55 16.96
N LYS A 952 28.56 0.06 15.90
CA LYS A 952 29.06 0.18 14.53
C LYS A 952 28.56 1.46 13.87
N LEU A 953 29.45 2.20 13.21
CA LEU A 953 29.05 3.29 12.32
C LEU A 953 28.52 2.71 11.02
N PHE A 954 27.29 3.04 10.65
CA PHE A 954 26.63 2.52 9.44
C PHE A 954 25.88 3.64 8.71
N PRO A 955 26.61 4.54 8.02
CA PRO A 955 26.01 5.71 7.39
C PRO A 955 25.03 5.34 6.29
N ASN A 956 24.32 6.34 5.75
CA ASN A 956 23.54 6.16 4.53
C ASN A 956 24.40 5.74 3.34
N ALA A 957 23.71 5.35 2.28
CA ALA A 957 24.28 4.79 1.07
C ALA A 957 23.38 5.09 -0.13
N VAL A 958 23.82 4.68 -1.31
CA VAL A 958 23.08 4.89 -2.57
C VAL A 958 22.81 3.58 -3.30
N ASN A 959 21.68 3.56 -4.03
CA ASN A 959 21.41 2.57 -5.05
C ASN A 959 22.08 3.01 -6.36
N ASN A 960 23.34 2.64 -6.53
CA ASN A 960 24.16 2.99 -7.71
C ASN A 960 23.76 2.24 -8.99
N LEU A 961 22.80 1.30 -8.91
CA LEU A 961 22.14 0.74 -10.10
C LEU A 961 21.06 1.69 -10.62
N LEU A 962 20.34 2.37 -9.71
CA LEU A 962 19.32 3.34 -10.06
C LEU A 962 19.94 4.71 -10.44
N PHE A 963 20.78 5.23 -9.55
CA PHE A 963 21.52 6.47 -9.75
C PHE A 963 22.83 6.16 -10.50
N ASN A 964 22.72 6.03 -11.82
CA ASN A 964 23.82 5.64 -12.69
C ASN A 964 24.08 6.73 -13.75
N PRO A 965 25.17 7.49 -13.66
CA PRO A 965 25.44 8.62 -14.56
C PRO A 965 25.83 8.17 -15.97
N GLU A 966 26.10 6.88 -16.20
CA GLU A 966 26.40 6.34 -17.53
C GLU A 966 25.12 6.15 -18.38
N ARG A 967 23.92 6.21 -17.76
CA ARG A 967 22.65 6.10 -18.49
C ARG A 967 22.28 7.41 -19.19
N LEU A 968 21.61 7.28 -20.34
CA LEU A 968 21.02 8.41 -21.03
C LEU A 968 19.68 8.79 -20.38
N TYR A 969 19.62 10.00 -19.82
CA TYR A 969 18.40 10.55 -19.22
C TYR A 969 17.81 11.66 -20.09
N LYS A 970 16.56 11.46 -20.54
CA LYS A 970 15.79 12.53 -21.16
C LYS A 970 15.46 13.59 -20.11
N ARG A 971 15.57 14.86 -20.48
CA ARG A 971 15.17 15.98 -19.61
C ARG A 971 13.70 15.82 -19.21
N PRO A 972 13.35 15.85 -17.91
CA PRO A 972 11.96 15.83 -17.47
C PRO A 972 11.18 17.02 -18.05
N ALA A 973 9.92 16.79 -18.45
CA ALA A 973 9.11 17.79 -19.15
C ALA A 973 8.71 18.99 -18.27
N ASP A 974 8.62 18.76 -16.96
CA ASP A 974 8.32 19.72 -15.92
C ASP A 974 9.58 20.37 -15.32
N MET A 975 10.78 20.05 -15.83
CA MET A 975 12.01 20.71 -15.43
C MET A 975 12.09 22.11 -16.06
N PRO A 976 12.11 23.20 -15.28
CA PRO A 976 12.12 24.57 -15.81
C PRO A 976 13.36 24.85 -16.68
N PRO A 977 13.22 25.60 -17.80
CA PRO A 977 14.37 26.01 -18.59
C PRO A 977 15.13 27.15 -17.88
N ALA A 978 16.47 27.09 -17.87
CA ALA A 978 17.34 28.14 -17.35
C ALA A 978 18.76 28.00 -17.94
N GLU A 979 19.61 29.00 -17.73
CA GLU A 979 21.03 28.92 -18.11
C GLU A 979 21.77 27.83 -17.34
N TRP A 980 21.40 27.66 -16.07
CA TRP A 980 21.89 26.59 -15.20
C TRP A 980 20.90 26.34 -14.06
N THR A 981 21.06 25.24 -13.35
CA THR A 981 20.13 24.77 -12.33
C THR A 981 20.83 24.36 -11.03
N ALA A 982 20.30 24.84 -9.90
CA ALA A 982 20.58 24.27 -8.58
C ALA A 982 19.37 23.45 -8.10
N SER A 983 19.59 22.27 -7.49
CA SER A 983 18.47 21.43 -7.05
C SER A 983 18.63 20.85 -5.65
N TYR A 984 17.54 20.84 -4.90
CA TYR A 984 17.37 20.06 -3.67
C TYR A 984 16.23 19.05 -3.83
N ILE A 985 16.41 17.87 -3.25
CA ILE A 985 15.45 16.77 -3.27
C ILE A 985 15.33 16.26 -1.83
N GLY A 986 14.15 16.32 -1.21
CA GLY A 986 13.97 15.82 0.15
C GLY A 986 12.79 16.45 0.86
N ALA A 987 12.71 16.25 2.18
CA ALA A 987 11.74 16.95 3.01
C ALA A 987 12.01 18.46 2.94
N LEU A 988 10.95 19.21 2.63
CA LEU A 988 10.92 20.67 2.55
C LEU A 988 10.13 21.20 3.77
N TRP A 989 10.40 20.66 4.94
CA TRP A 989 9.71 21.01 6.18
C TRP A 989 10.59 20.61 7.37
N GLY A 990 10.23 21.08 8.58
CA GLY A 990 10.93 20.80 9.82
C GLY A 990 11.93 21.90 10.19
N ASP A 991 12.31 21.93 11.47
CA ASP A 991 13.15 23.00 12.05
C ASP A 991 14.56 23.05 11.45
N TRP A 992 14.98 22.00 10.75
CA TRP A 992 16.28 21.91 10.07
C TRP A 992 16.31 22.58 8.69
N PHE A 993 15.16 22.84 8.04
CA PHE A 993 15.17 23.37 6.68
C PHE A 993 15.37 24.89 6.66
N ASP A 994 16.23 25.39 5.76
CA ASP A 994 16.57 26.81 5.68
C ASP A 994 15.88 27.50 4.49
N TRP A 995 14.68 28.04 4.77
CA TRP A 995 13.89 28.80 3.82
C TRP A 995 14.51 30.14 3.41
N GLU A 996 15.20 30.80 4.34
CA GLU A 996 15.83 32.11 4.10
C GLU A 996 17.03 31.95 3.18
N LEU A 997 17.86 30.91 3.41
CA LEU A 997 18.95 30.57 2.51
C LEU A 997 18.44 30.25 1.09
N LEU A 998 17.40 29.43 0.97
CA LEU A 998 16.87 29.02 -0.34
C LEU A 998 16.32 30.21 -1.14
N THR A 999 15.59 31.12 -0.48
CA THR A 999 15.05 32.33 -1.10
C THR A 999 16.13 33.36 -1.42
N SER A 1000 17.14 33.51 -0.56
CA SER A 1000 18.31 34.37 -0.80
C SER A 1000 19.15 33.88 -1.98
N LEU A 1001 19.36 32.57 -2.11
CA LEU A 1001 20.03 31.97 -3.25
C LEU A 1001 19.29 32.27 -4.56
N ALA A 1002 17.97 32.09 -4.57
CA ALA A 1002 17.13 32.38 -5.73
C ALA A 1002 17.19 33.87 -6.11
N ALA A 1003 17.11 34.77 -5.13
CA ALA A 1003 17.21 36.21 -5.34
C ALA A 1003 18.58 36.65 -5.88
N ARG A 1004 19.67 36.00 -5.44
CA ARG A 1004 21.04 36.31 -5.88
C ARG A 1004 21.29 35.97 -7.35
N TYR A 1005 20.64 34.91 -7.85
CA TYR A 1005 20.88 34.35 -9.17
C TYR A 1005 19.59 34.24 -10.00
N PRO A 1006 18.99 35.37 -10.44
CA PRO A 1006 17.72 35.38 -11.18
C PRO A 1006 17.77 34.64 -12.53
N GLN A 1007 18.97 34.44 -13.09
CA GLN A 1007 19.22 33.68 -14.33
C GLN A 1007 19.25 32.16 -14.14
N ALA A 1008 19.37 31.70 -12.89
CA ALA A 1008 19.39 30.28 -12.53
C ALA A 1008 17.99 29.79 -12.21
N SER A 1009 17.70 28.51 -12.46
CA SER A 1009 16.53 27.87 -11.86
C SER A 1009 16.93 27.16 -10.57
N ILE A 1010 16.26 27.51 -9.47
CA ILE A 1010 16.37 26.81 -8.20
C ILE A 1010 15.19 25.85 -8.09
N VAL A 1011 15.47 24.55 -8.06
CA VAL A 1011 14.45 23.51 -8.13
C VAL A 1011 14.41 22.72 -6.83
N ALA A 1012 13.24 22.70 -6.19
CA ALA A 1012 12.99 21.94 -4.98
C ALA A 1012 11.98 20.81 -5.26
N ILE A 1013 12.40 19.57 -5.03
CA ILE A 1013 11.59 18.36 -5.22
C ILE A 1013 11.25 17.79 -3.84
N GLY A 1014 9.98 17.89 -3.44
CA GLY A 1014 9.48 17.50 -2.14
C GLY A 1014 8.12 18.11 -1.84
N ASP A 1015 7.50 17.71 -0.73
CA ASP A 1015 6.31 18.38 -0.20
C ASP A 1015 6.73 19.55 0.69
N TYR A 1016 6.38 20.78 0.29
CA TYR A 1016 6.74 22.02 0.98
C TYR A 1016 5.63 22.58 1.87
N ARG A 1017 4.44 21.98 1.87
CA ARG A 1017 3.32 22.33 2.76
C ARG A 1017 2.97 23.84 2.82
N GLY A 1018 3.19 24.57 1.73
CA GLY A 1018 2.93 26.02 1.68
C GLY A 1018 3.87 26.89 2.53
N GLN A 1019 4.98 26.34 3.06
CA GLN A 1019 5.88 27.07 3.98
C GLN A 1019 6.67 28.21 3.32
N CYS A 1020 6.63 28.30 1.99
CA CYS A 1020 7.16 29.42 1.22
C CYS A 1020 6.00 30.10 0.47
N PRO A 1021 5.25 31.02 1.12
CA PRO A 1021 4.05 31.61 0.53
C PRO A 1021 4.34 32.55 -0.64
N ASN A 1022 5.52 33.18 -0.65
CA ASN A 1022 5.95 34.14 -1.68
C ASN A 1022 7.29 33.73 -2.31
N PRO A 1023 7.36 32.62 -3.08
CA PRO A 1023 8.61 32.17 -3.66
C PRO A 1023 9.09 33.13 -4.77
N PRO A 1024 10.40 33.39 -4.87
CA PRO A 1024 10.98 34.09 -6.01
C PRO A 1024 10.63 33.41 -7.34
N ALA A 1025 10.52 34.18 -8.43
CA ALA A 1025 10.03 33.68 -9.72
C ALA A 1025 10.87 32.53 -10.32
N ASN A 1026 12.14 32.42 -9.94
CA ASN A 1026 13.06 31.38 -10.38
C ASN A 1026 13.21 30.21 -9.38
N LEU A 1027 12.46 30.21 -8.28
CA LEU A 1027 12.34 29.09 -7.33
C LEU A 1027 11.10 28.26 -7.66
N THR A 1028 11.30 27.02 -8.10
CA THR A 1028 10.23 26.11 -8.53
C THR A 1028 10.11 24.90 -7.62
N PHE A 1029 8.90 24.65 -7.12
CA PHE A 1029 8.56 23.43 -6.38
C PHE A 1029 7.88 22.41 -7.31
N LEU A 1030 8.50 21.25 -7.51
CA LEU A 1030 7.98 20.22 -8.42
C LEU A 1030 7.10 19.17 -7.73
N GLY A 1031 6.92 19.29 -6.42
CA GLY A 1031 6.20 18.34 -5.59
C GLY A 1031 6.94 17.01 -5.43
N LEU A 1032 6.23 16.02 -4.90
CA LEU A 1032 6.74 14.66 -4.70
C LEU A 1032 6.94 13.93 -6.03
N LYS A 1033 8.03 13.17 -6.12
CA LYS A 1033 8.38 12.35 -7.29
C LYS A 1033 8.76 10.93 -6.87
N PRO A 1034 8.41 9.89 -7.64
CA PRO A 1034 8.93 8.53 -7.41
C PRO A 1034 10.46 8.51 -7.48
N GLN A 1035 11.12 7.74 -6.61
CA GLN A 1035 12.59 7.68 -6.57
C GLN A 1035 13.18 7.28 -7.93
N LEU A 1036 12.51 6.37 -8.64
CA LEU A 1036 12.90 5.89 -9.98
C LEU A 1036 13.06 7.01 -11.02
N THR A 1037 12.43 8.17 -10.80
CA THR A 1037 12.48 9.31 -11.72
C THR A 1037 13.56 10.33 -11.37
N LEU A 1038 14.04 10.35 -10.12
CA LEU A 1038 14.99 11.36 -9.62
C LEU A 1038 16.33 11.40 -10.38
N PRO A 1039 16.93 10.28 -10.84
CA PRO A 1039 18.15 10.34 -11.64
C PRO A 1039 18.01 11.21 -12.89
N ALA A 1040 16.83 11.27 -13.51
CA ALA A 1040 16.60 12.12 -14.67
C ALA A 1040 16.60 13.61 -14.34
N TYR A 1041 16.14 14.01 -13.16
CA TYR A 1041 16.26 15.39 -12.70
C TYR A 1041 17.73 15.74 -12.42
N LEU A 1042 18.42 14.88 -11.67
CA LEU A 1042 19.83 15.08 -11.32
C LEU A 1042 20.75 15.11 -12.54
N ALA A 1043 20.48 14.33 -13.58
CA ALA A 1043 21.24 14.39 -14.83
C ALA A 1043 21.16 15.76 -15.54
N HIS A 1044 20.15 16.56 -15.20
CA HIS A 1044 19.91 17.92 -15.73
C HIS A 1044 20.07 19.01 -14.67
N THR A 1045 20.70 18.68 -13.54
CA THR A 1045 21.10 19.61 -12.47
C THR A 1045 22.59 19.94 -12.62
N ASP A 1046 22.97 21.21 -12.49
CA ASP A 1046 24.37 21.62 -12.51
C ASP A 1046 25.01 21.53 -11.12
N VAL A 1047 24.28 21.97 -10.08
CA VAL A 1047 24.73 21.90 -8.68
C VAL A 1047 23.62 21.35 -7.80
N ALA A 1048 23.93 20.35 -6.99
CA ALA A 1048 23.00 19.88 -5.97
C ALA A 1048 23.28 20.59 -4.65
N ILE A 1049 22.23 20.92 -3.89
CA ILE A 1049 22.35 21.71 -2.67
C ILE A 1049 21.67 21.00 -1.50
N ILE A 1050 22.16 21.19 -0.27
CA ILE A 1050 21.53 20.79 1.00
C ILE A 1050 21.29 22.07 1.82
N PRO A 1051 20.13 22.76 1.68
CA PRO A 1051 19.89 24.05 2.32
C PRO A 1051 19.34 23.85 3.74
N TRP A 1052 20.19 23.37 4.65
CA TRP A 1052 19.82 23.08 6.02
C TRP A 1052 20.50 24.01 7.02
N LYS A 1053 19.83 24.23 8.16
CA LYS A 1053 20.40 24.90 9.33
C LYS A 1053 21.34 23.97 10.07
N VAL A 1054 22.43 24.50 10.62
CA VAL A 1054 23.33 23.74 11.52
C VAL A 1054 22.71 23.71 12.92
N ASN A 1055 22.24 22.55 13.35
CA ASN A 1055 21.65 22.33 14.68
C ASN A 1055 21.86 20.89 15.15
N GLN A 1056 21.33 20.53 16.33
CA GLN A 1056 21.47 19.19 16.90
C GLN A 1056 20.93 18.10 15.95
N ILE A 1057 19.81 18.35 15.29
CA ILE A 1057 19.20 17.40 14.36
C ILE A 1057 20.16 17.13 13.19
N THR A 1058 20.62 18.18 12.52
CA THR A 1058 21.45 18.03 11.31
C THR A 1058 22.85 17.50 11.59
N GLN A 1059 23.38 17.71 12.80
CA GLN A 1059 24.62 17.08 13.24
C GLN A 1059 24.46 15.58 13.52
N ALA A 1060 23.26 15.13 13.86
CA ALA A 1060 22.91 13.74 14.10
C ALA A 1060 22.36 13.01 12.85
N THR A 1061 22.33 13.65 11.68
CA THR A 1061 21.80 13.06 10.45
C THR A 1061 22.91 12.61 9.50
N SER A 1062 22.75 11.45 8.85
CA SER A 1062 23.56 11.07 7.67
C SER A 1062 22.78 11.39 6.39
N PRO A 1063 23.04 12.49 5.65
CA PRO A 1063 22.15 12.94 4.57
C PRO A 1063 22.17 12.00 3.36
N LEU A 1064 21.12 11.19 3.19
CA LEU A 1064 21.01 10.19 2.10
C LEU A 1064 21.17 10.82 0.71
N LYS A 1065 20.69 12.06 0.55
CA LYS A 1065 20.66 12.79 -0.72
C LYS A 1065 22.04 13.13 -1.26
N VAL A 1066 23.02 13.34 -0.39
CA VAL A 1066 24.41 13.56 -0.80
C VAL A 1066 24.95 12.37 -1.60
N TYR A 1067 24.68 11.15 -1.15
CA TYR A 1067 25.09 9.93 -1.84
C TYR A 1067 24.41 9.79 -3.21
N GLU A 1068 23.12 10.13 -3.31
CA GLU A 1068 22.37 10.13 -4.58
C GLU A 1068 22.92 11.17 -5.58
N TYR A 1069 23.29 12.36 -5.10
CA TYR A 1069 23.82 13.44 -5.94
C TYR A 1069 25.22 13.12 -6.48
N LEU A 1070 26.10 12.63 -5.60
CA LEU A 1070 27.45 12.22 -5.96
C LEU A 1070 27.44 11.02 -6.92
N ALA A 1071 26.51 10.07 -6.74
CA ALA A 1071 26.34 8.97 -7.68
C ALA A 1071 25.99 9.48 -9.10
N MET A 1072 25.29 10.61 -9.21
CA MET A 1072 24.98 11.25 -10.49
C MET A 1072 26.05 12.23 -10.97
N ASN A 1073 27.25 12.21 -10.36
CA ASN A 1073 28.36 13.13 -10.64
C ASN A 1073 27.96 14.62 -10.51
N ARG A 1074 27.14 14.96 -9.51
CA ARG A 1074 26.77 16.35 -9.22
C ARG A 1074 27.63 16.90 -8.07
N PRO A 1075 28.20 18.12 -8.19
CA PRO A 1075 28.82 18.77 -7.04
C PRO A 1075 27.74 19.08 -6.01
N VAL A 1076 28.07 18.91 -4.73
CA VAL A 1076 27.12 19.13 -3.64
C VAL A 1076 27.59 20.28 -2.77
N VAL A 1077 26.76 21.31 -2.60
CA VAL A 1077 26.99 22.37 -1.58
C VAL A 1077 26.10 22.10 -0.37
N ALA A 1078 26.69 22.06 0.81
CA ALA A 1078 26.01 21.73 2.07
C ALA A 1078 26.55 22.59 3.23
N PRO A 1079 25.81 22.75 4.34
CA PRO A 1079 26.35 23.38 5.54
C PRO A 1079 27.46 22.54 6.16
N ASN A 1080 28.36 23.18 6.90
CA ASN A 1080 29.45 22.54 7.62
C ASN A 1080 28.95 21.70 8.81
N ILE A 1081 28.58 20.45 8.54
CA ILE A 1081 28.16 19.45 9.54
C ILE A 1081 29.14 18.27 9.60
N ASN A 1082 29.25 17.65 10.77
CA ASN A 1082 30.23 16.59 11.04
C ASN A 1082 30.06 15.36 10.12
N PRO A 1083 28.84 14.86 9.83
CA PRO A 1083 28.66 13.69 8.97
C PRO A 1083 29.05 13.89 7.50
N LEU A 1084 29.37 15.12 7.06
CA LEU A 1084 29.76 15.44 5.68
C LEU A 1084 31.24 15.78 5.51
N GLN A 1085 32.04 15.72 6.58
CA GLN A 1085 33.48 15.94 6.48
C GLN A 1085 34.15 14.89 5.58
N ASP A 1086 35.18 15.30 4.84
CA ASP A 1086 36.02 14.44 4.01
C ASP A 1086 35.30 13.65 2.89
N ILE A 1087 34.06 14.01 2.55
CA ILE A 1087 33.34 13.40 1.43
C ILE A 1087 33.77 14.06 0.10
N PRO A 1088 34.32 13.30 -0.87
CA PRO A 1088 34.77 13.87 -2.13
C PRO A 1088 33.59 14.43 -2.94
N GLY A 1089 33.75 15.65 -3.45
CA GLY A 1089 32.72 16.34 -4.24
C GLY A 1089 31.65 17.06 -3.42
N VAL A 1090 31.77 17.06 -2.08
CA VAL A 1090 30.96 17.88 -1.17
C VAL A 1090 31.76 19.12 -0.77
N PHE A 1091 31.12 20.28 -0.86
CA PHE A 1091 31.70 21.57 -0.52
C PHE A 1091 30.91 22.16 0.65
N LEU A 1092 31.58 22.37 1.78
CA LEU A 1092 30.97 22.74 3.04
C LEU A 1092 31.04 24.24 3.27
N ALA A 1093 29.88 24.87 3.44
CA ALA A 1093 29.73 26.29 3.70
C ALA A 1093 29.78 26.60 5.20
N GLN A 1094 30.47 27.67 5.58
CA GLN A 1094 30.52 28.13 6.98
C GLN A 1094 29.28 28.91 7.40
N ASP A 1095 28.68 29.66 6.47
CA ASP A 1095 27.48 30.46 6.66
C ASP A 1095 26.67 30.57 5.35
N SER A 1096 25.53 31.28 5.40
CA SER A 1096 24.62 31.43 4.26
C SER A 1096 25.23 32.18 3.06
N GLU A 1097 26.08 33.17 3.30
CA GLU A 1097 26.73 33.93 2.21
C GLU A 1097 27.82 33.07 1.54
N ASP A 1098 28.59 32.34 2.33
CA ASP A 1098 29.57 31.38 1.83
C ASP A 1098 28.88 30.27 1.04
N PHE A 1099 27.72 29.78 1.50
CA PHE A 1099 26.91 28.79 0.78
C PHE A 1099 26.52 29.29 -0.61
N ILE A 1100 25.94 30.49 -0.68
CA ILE A 1100 25.51 31.11 -1.95
C ILE A 1100 26.70 31.28 -2.90
N ARG A 1101 27.84 31.76 -2.39
CA ARG A 1101 29.08 31.91 -3.16
C ARG A 1101 29.61 30.58 -3.69
N LEU A 1102 29.59 29.52 -2.87
CA LEU A 1102 30.05 28.19 -3.25
C LEU A 1102 29.21 27.61 -4.38
N VAL A 1103 27.89 27.84 -4.41
CA VAL A 1103 27.01 27.35 -5.49
C VAL A 1103 27.49 27.79 -6.88
N ASP A 1104 27.86 29.06 -7.09
CA ASP A 1104 28.38 29.50 -8.40
C ASP A 1104 29.82 29.03 -8.65
N ALA A 1105 30.64 28.91 -7.59
CA ALA A 1105 32.03 28.46 -7.73
C ALA A 1105 32.10 27.00 -8.19
N VAL A 1106 31.43 26.09 -7.48
CA VAL A 1106 31.57 24.64 -7.72
C VAL A 1106 30.92 24.19 -9.03
N ARG A 1107 29.95 24.96 -9.54
CA ARG A 1107 29.34 24.73 -10.85
C ARG A 1107 30.38 24.71 -11.98
N LYS A 1108 31.44 25.50 -11.83
CA LYS A 1108 32.49 25.70 -12.83
C LYS A 1108 33.72 24.81 -12.58
N ASP A 1109 33.77 24.14 -11.43
CA ASP A 1109 34.90 23.33 -11.01
C ASP A 1109 34.87 21.92 -11.63
N HIS A 1110 36.04 21.29 -11.66
CA HIS A 1110 36.19 19.89 -12.05
C HIS A 1110 36.05 18.98 -10.84
N LEU A 1111 35.08 18.07 -10.88
CA LEU A 1111 34.88 17.09 -9.83
C LEU A 1111 35.98 16.01 -9.83
N PRO A 1112 36.42 15.54 -8.65
CA PRO A 1112 37.34 14.41 -8.53
C PRO A 1112 36.61 13.08 -8.78
N LEU A 1113 36.19 12.83 -10.02
CA LEU A 1113 35.33 11.70 -10.40
C LEU A 1113 35.89 10.33 -10.00
N GLY A 1114 37.22 10.16 -10.00
CA GLY A 1114 37.87 8.94 -9.53
C GLY A 1114 37.59 8.65 -8.05
N SER A 1115 37.79 9.66 -7.19
CA SER A 1115 37.53 9.56 -5.75
C SER A 1115 36.04 9.43 -5.45
N ILE A 1116 35.18 10.15 -6.17
CA ILE A 1116 33.72 10.02 -6.04
C ILE A 1116 33.28 8.59 -6.38
N LYS A 1117 33.78 8.03 -7.48
CA LYS A 1117 33.43 6.65 -7.88
C LYS A 1117 33.87 5.62 -6.84
N ALA A 1118 35.06 5.77 -6.25
CA ALA A 1118 35.53 4.92 -5.16
C ALA A 1118 34.61 5.05 -3.93
N PHE A 1119 34.30 6.27 -3.51
CA PHE A 1119 33.39 6.55 -2.40
C PHE A 1119 32.01 5.92 -2.62
N ILE A 1120 31.42 6.07 -3.81
CA ILE A 1120 30.09 5.51 -4.12
C ILE A 1120 30.11 3.97 -4.14
N HIS A 1121 31.21 3.37 -4.62
CA HIS A 1121 31.36 1.92 -4.58
C HIS A 1121 31.37 1.38 -3.14
N GLU A 1122 32.15 2.02 -2.27
CA GLU A 1122 32.25 1.70 -0.83
C GLU A 1122 30.97 2.00 -0.05
N ASN A 1123 30.17 2.97 -0.52
CA ASN A 1123 28.95 3.44 0.14
C ASN A 1123 27.69 3.15 -0.70
N SER A 1124 27.67 2.00 -1.36
CA SER A 1124 26.47 1.45 -2.01
C SER A 1124 25.63 0.63 -1.01
N TRP A 1125 24.31 0.51 -1.25
CA TRP A 1125 23.47 -0.35 -0.40
C TRP A 1125 23.95 -1.80 -0.40
N ARG A 1126 24.51 -2.28 -1.52
CA ARG A 1126 25.16 -3.58 -1.61
C ARG A 1126 26.33 -3.71 -0.64
N ALA A 1127 27.23 -2.72 -0.62
CA ALA A 1127 28.35 -2.70 0.31
C ALA A 1127 27.86 -2.67 1.78
N ARG A 1128 26.82 -1.87 2.07
CA ARG A 1128 26.18 -1.81 3.40
C ARG A 1128 25.58 -3.14 3.82
N VAL A 1129 24.81 -3.80 2.96
CA VAL A 1129 24.22 -5.09 3.30
C VAL A 1129 25.29 -6.17 3.48
N ASN A 1130 26.37 -6.15 2.70
CA ASN A 1130 27.50 -7.05 2.91
C ASN A 1130 28.17 -6.83 4.29
N GLN A 1131 28.44 -5.58 4.66
CA GLN A 1131 28.97 -5.23 5.99
C GLN A 1131 28.02 -5.68 7.11
N LEU A 1132 26.71 -5.48 6.92
CA LEU A 1132 25.69 -5.91 7.86
C LEU A 1132 25.74 -7.43 8.06
N GLN A 1133 25.87 -8.21 6.98
CA GLN A 1133 26.00 -9.67 7.00
C GLN A 1133 27.25 -10.14 7.75
N GLU A 1134 28.39 -9.48 7.53
CA GLU A 1134 29.62 -9.76 8.26
C GLU A 1134 29.44 -9.58 9.77
N TRP A 1135 28.77 -8.50 10.20
CA TRP A 1135 28.55 -8.23 11.63
C TRP A 1135 27.59 -9.21 12.32
N ILE A 1136 26.68 -9.82 11.56
CA ILE A 1136 25.74 -10.82 12.06
C ILE A 1136 26.24 -12.26 11.82
N ASN A 1137 27.49 -12.44 11.37
CA ASN A 1137 28.16 -13.71 11.11
C ASN A 1137 27.38 -14.62 10.14
N ILE A 1138 27.03 -14.13 8.94
CA ILE A 1138 26.40 -14.91 7.87
C ILE A 1138 27.28 -14.95 6.63
#